data_AF-A0A0R0CA44-F1
#
_entry.id   AF-A0A0R0CA44-F1
#
_cell.length_a   1.000
_cell.length_b   1.000
_cell.length_c   1.000
_cell.angle_alpha   90.00
_cell.angle_beta   90.00
_cell.angle_gamma   90.00
#
_symmetry.space_group_name_H-M   'P 1'
#
loop_
_entity.id
_entity.type
_entity.pdbx_description
1 polymer ?
#
loop_
_entity_poly.entity_id
_entity_poly.type
_entity_poly.pdbx_seq_one_letter_code
_entity_poly.pdbx_strand_id
1 'polypeptide(L)'
;MDSARTPSVLLRTLAFLAGLGALSLISPDVVAQTARKPSPYEYRKGTEAQPSQPVDDARTPNHLPRIGSRDDFMRLARVYNVGTPLEIPHLIFTIDRREPARMYYINATRYDLHEQFVRRQGLMAPDKATLNAQYKDPQRRFLFGTVSWQRDLPGYTYEFWEGDQLTPDLLRQTDQLVHASFYDGIRFKTNSTLHEQVARAAALPFVTQEALLREQRFLPLNTGRAQGRLRIIASVEQTDDLSPQDIVVLDEVPITLPPVAGLVTQRPSTLLSHVNLLAKGWRIPNAYVRGAQASLRQYNGQWVELEVSSNDYRVRPMARPARTPATAVRATSQNLPRPDLSVTALKPLSALRARDSRHCGVKAANLGTLKASLPPAARVPDGFCIPFSQYQAAMLRLQIPQRLAALQQRPGFATDATVRRNALTTLRDEISNAAPDAALSRLLQTQWEAQLHGRGVFVRSSSNSEDLPGFSGAGLYTTIPNVTRGDALVRAVQAVWASVYNFEAYEARRAAGLGQDAVAMAVLVQLAAPSDSSGVMITRDPFDAGRRHITYISAKRGLGIRVVEGKRQAEQVMYSNWSKAVQVLSRSAEDTQLVADTRGGVREVPIVGTRQVLTDALIARLAAVGRGTKQALGGAEQDIEWAVVGDDIVILQSRPYVDGGNR
;
A
#
# COMPACT_ATOMS: atom_id res chain seq x y z
N MET A 1 -44.05 -47.25 0.86
CA MET A 1 -45.29 -47.96 0.53
C MET A 1 -46.44 -47.09 0.98
N ASP A 2 -47.24 -46.70 -0.02
CA ASP A 2 -48.58 -46.09 -0.04
C ASP A 2 -48.85 -44.78 0.72
N SER A 3 -49.16 -43.64 0.07
CA SER A 3 -50.33 -43.33 -0.81
C SER A 3 -51.62 -43.35 0.01
N ALA A 4 -52.49 -42.35 0.09
CA ALA A 4 -52.76 -41.12 -0.65
C ALA A 4 -53.85 -40.32 0.09
N ARG A 5 -54.24 -39.18 -0.51
CA ARG A 5 -55.57 -38.51 -0.48
C ARG A 5 -55.70 -37.20 0.34
N THR A 6 -55.61 -36.11 -0.42
CA THR A 6 -56.44 -34.88 -0.32
C THR A 6 -57.93 -35.21 -0.68
N PRO A 7 -58.94 -34.29 -0.66
CA PRO A 7 -58.92 -32.82 -0.50
C PRO A 7 -60.07 -32.15 0.31
N SER A 8 -59.99 -30.81 0.42
CA SER A 8 -61.10 -29.81 0.44
C SER A 8 -61.89 -29.64 1.76
N VAL A 9 -62.32 -28.47 2.26
CA VAL A 9 -62.82 -27.22 1.64
C VAL A 9 -62.74 -26.07 2.68
N LEU A 10 -62.34 -24.87 2.21
CA LEU A 10 -62.64 -23.47 2.61
C LEU A 10 -62.73 -23.06 4.12
N LEU A 11 -62.32 -21.86 4.58
CA LEU A 11 -62.77 -20.54 4.09
C LEU A 11 -61.97 -19.39 4.78
N ARG A 12 -61.49 -18.42 3.99
CA ARG A 12 -61.17 -16.98 4.28
C ARG A 12 -60.03 -16.68 5.28
N THR A 13 -59.06 -15.77 5.02
CA THR A 13 -59.21 -14.35 4.64
C THR A 13 -57.84 -13.73 4.27
N LEU A 14 -57.85 -12.83 3.29
CA LEU A 14 -56.87 -11.80 2.86
C LEU A 14 -55.47 -11.72 3.51
N ALA A 15 -54.43 -11.71 2.65
CA ALA A 15 -53.26 -10.83 2.84
C ALA A 15 -52.58 -10.50 1.50
N PHE A 16 -52.35 -9.20 1.29
CA PHE A 16 -51.60 -8.57 0.22
C PHE A 16 -50.19 -9.18 0.04
N LEU A 17 -49.80 -9.44 -1.21
CA LEU A 17 -48.42 -9.69 -1.62
C LEU A 17 -47.98 -8.52 -2.52
N ALA A 18 -47.18 -7.63 -1.96
CA ALA A 18 -46.44 -6.62 -2.73
C ALA A 18 -45.01 -6.52 -2.17
N GLY A 19 -44.06 -6.98 -2.98
CA GLY A 19 -42.72 -6.42 -3.14
C GLY A 19 -41.78 -6.40 -1.94
N LEU A 20 -40.75 -7.24 -1.99
CA LEU A 20 -39.40 -6.86 -1.56
C LEU A 20 -38.39 -7.74 -2.30
N GLY A 21 -37.90 -7.22 -3.42
CA GLY A 21 -36.71 -7.73 -4.08
C GLY A 21 -35.49 -7.45 -3.21
N ALA A 22 -34.78 -8.51 -2.83
CA ALA A 22 -33.48 -8.41 -2.22
C ALA A 22 -32.47 -7.98 -3.30
N LEU A 23 -32.14 -6.69 -3.36
CA LEU A 23 -30.96 -6.20 -4.08
C LEU A 23 -29.71 -6.76 -3.39
N SER A 24 -29.16 -7.79 -4.02
CA SER A 24 -27.81 -8.29 -3.72
C SER A 24 -26.82 -7.24 -4.23
N LEU A 25 -26.23 -6.45 -3.32
CA LEU A 25 -25.15 -5.52 -3.62
C LEU A 25 -23.87 -6.33 -3.92
N ILE A 26 -23.70 -6.70 -5.19
CA ILE A 26 -22.42 -7.16 -5.71
C ILE A 26 -21.52 -5.92 -5.79
N SER A 27 -20.53 -5.81 -4.92
CA SER A 27 -19.51 -4.77 -5.03
C SER A 27 -18.47 -5.23 -6.05
N PRO A 28 -18.15 -4.44 -7.09
CA PRO A 28 -17.14 -4.83 -8.08
C PRO A 28 -15.71 -4.69 -7.52
N ASP A 29 -14.82 -5.57 -7.97
CA ASP A 29 -13.37 -5.45 -7.73
C ASP A 29 -12.85 -4.10 -8.25
N VAL A 30 -12.14 -3.37 -7.39
CA VAL A 30 -11.66 -2.00 -7.63
C VAL A 30 -10.25 -2.04 -8.22
N VAL A 31 -10.08 -1.47 -9.42
CA VAL A 31 -8.76 -1.27 -10.06
C VAL A 31 -8.42 0.21 -10.02
N ALA A 32 -7.37 0.59 -9.30
CA ALA A 32 -6.83 1.95 -9.36
C ALA A 32 -5.89 2.06 -10.57
N GLN A 33 -6.24 2.86 -11.57
CA GLN A 33 -5.39 3.01 -12.75
C GLN A 33 -4.24 3.99 -12.44
N THR A 34 -3.03 3.44 -12.25
CA THR A 34 -1.79 4.21 -12.39
C THR A 34 -1.65 4.71 -13.83
N ALA A 35 -0.68 5.56 -14.20
CA ALA A 35 -0.43 6.02 -15.59
C ALA A 35 -0.02 4.89 -16.57
N ARG A 36 -0.56 3.69 -16.37
CA ARG A 36 -0.25 2.41 -16.97
C ARG A 36 -1.19 2.12 -18.14
N LYS A 37 -0.64 1.38 -19.10
CA LYS A 37 -1.37 0.75 -20.19
C LYS A 37 -2.46 -0.20 -19.66
N PRO A 38 -3.75 0.06 -19.92
CA PRO A 38 -4.82 -0.87 -19.55
C PRO A 38 -4.69 -2.20 -20.31
N SER A 39 -4.90 -3.34 -19.64
CA SER A 39 -4.83 -4.66 -20.27
C SER A 39 -6.21 -5.25 -20.54
N PRO A 40 -6.48 -5.82 -21.73
CA PRO A 40 -7.73 -6.53 -22.00
C PRO A 40 -7.99 -7.72 -21.05
N TYR A 41 -6.93 -8.30 -20.47
CA TYR A 41 -7.06 -9.39 -19.50
C TYR A 41 -7.61 -8.92 -18.15
N GLU A 42 -7.52 -7.62 -17.84
CA GLU A 42 -7.99 -7.00 -16.59
C GLU A 42 -9.49 -6.71 -16.63
N TYR A 43 -10.06 -6.52 -17.83
CA TYR A 43 -11.48 -6.19 -18.04
C TYR A 43 -12.25 -7.42 -18.56
N ARG A 44 -12.35 -8.48 -17.74
CA ARG A 44 -13.27 -9.60 -18.03
C ARG A 44 -14.70 -9.28 -17.59
N LYS A 45 -15.69 -9.83 -18.32
CA LYS A 45 -17.14 -9.60 -18.12
C LYS A 45 -17.54 -9.74 -16.64
N GLY A 46 -17.88 -8.62 -15.99
CA GLY A 46 -18.45 -8.61 -14.63
C GLY A 46 -18.11 -7.38 -13.76
N THR A 47 -17.09 -6.58 -14.09
CA THR A 47 -16.69 -5.38 -13.34
C THR A 47 -17.25 -4.08 -13.96
N GLU A 48 -17.73 -3.14 -13.14
CA GLU A 48 -18.49 -1.93 -13.55
C GLU A 48 -17.71 -0.94 -14.44
N ALA A 49 -16.38 -1.01 -14.49
CA ALA A 49 -15.58 -0.21 -15.41
C ALA A 49 -15.43 -0.91 -16.78
N GLN A 50 -16.51 -1.35 -17.42
CA GLN A 50 -16.38 -1.77 -18.81
C GLN A 50 -15.98 -0.55 -19.65
N PRO A 51 -14.94 -0.64 -20.51
CA PRO A 51 -14.67 0.42 -21.47
C PRO A 51 -15.96 0.66 -22.25
N SER A 52 -16.43 1.90 -22.32
CA SER A 52 -17.56 2.21 -23.19
C SER A 52 -17.07 1.97 -24.61
N GLN A 53 -17.47 0.86 -25.20
CA GLN A 53 -17.21 0.62 -26.60
C GLN A 53 -18.07 1.63 -27.37
N PRO A 54 -17.49 2.54 -28.17
CA PRO A 54 -18.28 3.14 -29.22
C PRO A 54 -18.90 1.99 -30.01
N VAL A 55 -20.19 2.08 -30.31
CA VAL A 55 -20.89 1.07 -31.12
C VAL A 55 -20.03 0.82 -32.36
N ASP A 56 -19.59 -0.42 -32.56
CA ASP A 56 -18.80 -0.77 -33.74
C ASP A 56 -19.66 -0.54 -34.98
N ASP A 57 -19.49 0.64 -35.60
CA ASP A 57 -20.09 0.92 -36.91
C ASP A 57 -19.40 -0.01 -37.90
N ALA A 58 -20.19 -0.90 -38.53
CA ALA A 58 -19.71 -1.84 -39.55
C ALA A 58 -18.89 -1.17 -40.66
N ARG A 59 -19.10 0.14 -40.90
CA ARG A 59 -18.35 0.94 -41.88
C ARG A 59 -16.95 1.34 -41.43
N THR A 60 -16.62 1.19 -40.15
CA THR A 60 -15.26 1.47 -39.64
C THR A 60 -14.30 0.41 -40.20
N PRO A 61 -13.12 0.77 -40.72
CA PRO A 61 -12.17 -0.21 -41.21
C PRO A 61 -11.55 -1.03 -40.07
N ASN A 62 -11.01 -2.21 -40.39
CA ASN A 62 -10.30 -3.06 -39.41
C ASN A 62 -8.97 -2.45 -38.95
N HIS A 63 -8.37 -1.61 -39.80
CA HIS A 63 -7.16 -0.87 -39.51
C HIS A 63 -7.04 0.33 -40.46
N LEU A 64 -6.15 1.27 -40.12
CA LEU A 64 -5.67 2.32 -41.01
C LEU A 64 -4.14 2.29 -41.10
N PRO A 65 -3.54 2.60 -42.26
CA PRO A 65 -2.09 2.72 -42.39
C PRO A 65 -1.54 4.04 -41.82
N ARG A 66 -2.42 5.03 -41.63
CA ARG A 66 -2.13 6.38 -41.11
C ARG A 66 -3.32 6.86 -40.29
N ILE A 67 -3.03 7.60 -39.22
CA ILE A 67 -4.02 8.41 -38.50
C ILE A 67 -3.83 9.85 -38.95
N GLY A 68 -4.76 10.36 -39.76
CA GLY A 68 -4.68 11.71 -40.34
C GLY A 68 -5.36 12.78 -39.49
N SER A 69 -6.15 12.39 -38.51
CA SER A 69 -6.91 13.30 -37.64
C SER A 69 -7.20 12.69 -36.27
N ARG A 70 -7.64 13.53 -35.34
CA ARG A 70 -8.17 13.07 -34.04
C ARG A 70 -9.37 12.15 -34.20
N ASP A 71 -10.22 12.40 -35.20
CA ASP A 71 -11.42 11.58 -35.46
C ASP A 71 -11.03 10.18 -35.93
N ASP A 72 -9.98 10.04 -36.74
CA ASP A 72 -9.45 8.71 -37.11
C ASP A 72 -8.97 7.94 -35.88
N PHE A 73 -8.24 8.62 -34.99
CA PHE A 73 -7.76 8.04 -33.74
C PHE A 73 -8.93 7.60 -32.85
N MET A 74 -9.88 8.49 -32.57
CA MET A 74 -11.01 8.21 -31.69
C MET A 74 -11.94 7.12 -32.26
N ARG A 75 -12.07 7.03 -33.58
CA ARG A 75 -12.88 6.00 -34.24
C ARG A 75 -12.31 4.59 -34.09
N LEU A 76 -10.98 4.46 -34.05
CA LEU A 76 -10.32 3.16 -33.86
C LEU A 76 -9.97 2.88 -32.40
N ALA A 77 -9.85 3.90 -31.57
CA ALA A 77 -9.42 3.77 -30.18
C ALA A 77 -10.53 3.18 -29.29
N ARG A 78 -10.11 2.40 -28.30
CA ARG A 78 -10.92 2.01 -27.15
C ARG A 78 -10.73 3.05 -26.06
N VAL A 79 -11.81 3.53 -25.45
CA VAL A 79 -11.70 4.55 -24.39
C VAL A 79 -12.00 3.92 -23.03
N TYR A 80 -11.05 4.07 -22.10
CA TYR A 80 -11.17 3.66 -20.72
C TYR A 80 -11.56 4.85 -19.83
N ASN A 81 -12.32 4.59 -18.77
CA ASN A 81 -12.77 5.56 -17.75
C ASN A 81 -13.37 6.86 -18.33
N VAL A 82 -14.26 6.70 -19.32
CA VAL A 82 -14.88 7.82 -20.02
C VAL A 82 -15.54 8.80 -19.05
N GLY A 83 -15.29 10.10 -19.27
CA GLY A 83 -15.84 11.18 -18.47
C GLY A 83 -15.15 11.40 -17.11
N THR A 84 -14.07 10.67 -16.80
CA THR A 84 -13.31 10.84 -15.55
C THR A 84 -11.97 11.56 -15.78
N PRO A 85 -11.30 12.08 -14.73
CA PRO A 85 -9.92 12.57 -14.83
C PRO A 85 -8.91 11.52 -15.34
N LEU A 86 -9.23 10.23 -15.25
CA LEU A 86 -8.41 9.12 -15.73
C LEU A 86 -8.90 8.56 -17.09
N GLU A 87 -9.60 9.35 -17.89
CA GLU A 87 -10.03 8.97 -19.25
C GLU A 87 -8.81 8.75 -20.16
N ILE A 88 -8.73 7.56 -20.77
CA ILE A 88 -7.59 7.16 -21.60
C ILE A 88 -8.09 6.48 -22.88
N PRO A 89 -8.22 7.21 -24.00
CA PRO A 89 -8.30 6.62 -25.33
C PRO A 89 -7.00 5.87 -25.67
N HIS A 90 -7.16 4.64 -26.14
CA HIS A 90 -6.08 3.71 -26.39
C HIS A 90 -6.27 2.99 -27.73
N LEU A 91 -5.28 3.14 -28.61
CA LEU A 91 -5.23 2.56 -29.95
C LEU A 91 -4.05 1.59 -30.03
N ILE A 92 -4.27 0.35 -30.47
CA ILE A 92 -3.16 -0.59 -30.70
C ILE A 92 -2.65 -0.46 -32.13
N PHE A 93 -1.34 -0.59 -32.33
CA PHE A 93 -0.72 -0.63 -33.65
C PHE A 93 0.24 -1.82 -33.80
N THR A 94 0.41 -2.28 -35.03
CA THR A 94 1.42 -3.27 -35.41
C THR A 94 2.27 -2.73 -36.55
N ILE A 95 3.58 -2.90 -36.48
CA ILE A 95 4.49 -2.71 -37.62
C ILE A 95 4.90 -4.07 -38.13
N ASP A 96 4.65 -4.34 -39.42
CA ASP A 96 5.27 -5.46 -40.14
C ASP A 96 6.58 -4.95 -40.78
N ARG A 97 7.72 -5.45 -40.29
CA ARG A 97 9.05 -4.99 -40.70
C ARG A 97 9.55 -5.62 -42.01
N ARG A 98 8.72 -6.38 -42.74
CA ARG A 98 9.07 -6.80 -44.11
C ARG A 98 9.25 -5.57 -44.99
N GLU A 99 10.19 -5.62 -45.93
CA GLU A 99 10.42 -4.49 -46.84
C GLU A 99 9.36 -4.44 -47.97
N PRO A 100 8.71 -3.29 -48.22
CA PRO A 100 8.75 -2.06 -47.41
C PRO A 100 7.92 -2.19 -46.12
N ALA A 101 8.43 -1.66 -45.01
CA ALA A 101 7.77 -1.78 -43.70
C ALA A 101 6.35 -1.18 -43.72
N ARG A 102 5.40 -1.86 -43.06
CA ARG A 102 3.97 -1.48 -43.07
C ARG A 102 3.45 -1.20 -41.67
N MET A 103 2.82 -0.03 -41.51
CA MET A 103 2.12 0.36 -40.29
C MET A 103 0.65 -0.07 -40.35
N TYR A 104 0.14 -0.62 -39.25
CA TYR A 104 -1.27 -0.96 -39.06
C TYR A 104 -1.76 -0.37 -37.74
N TYR A 105 -2.51 0.73 -37.77
CA TYR A 105 -3.29 1.19 -36.62
C TYR A 105 -4.60 0.40 -36.57
N ILE A 106 -4.75 -0.46 -35.57
CA ILE A 106 -5.79 -1.49 -35.53
C ILE A 106 -7.04 -0.96 -34.84
N ASN A 107 -8.20 -1.31 -35.37
CA ASN A 107 -9.47 -1.04 -34.70
C ASN A 107 -9.54 -1.77 -33.34
N ALA A 108 -9.30 -1.04 -32.26
CA ALA A 108 -9.24 -1.55 -30.90
C ALA A 108 -10.63 -1.84 -30.31
N THR A 109 -11.74 -1.49 -30.99
CA THR A 109 -13.08 -1.95 -30.59
C THR A 109 -13.35 -3.37 -31.09
N ARG A 110 -12.74 -3.77 -32.23
CA ARG A 110 -12.87 -5.10 -32.83
C ARG A 110 -11.83 -6.11 -32.38
N TYR A 111 -10.61 -5.65 -32.11
CA TYR A 111 -9.48 -6.50 -31.75
C TYR A 111 -8.97 -6.10 -30.37
N ASP A 112 -9.03 -7.04 -29.42
CA ASP A 112 -8.52 -6.81 -28.07
C ASP A 112 -6.98 -6.79 -28.03
N LEU A 113 -6.36 -7.63 -28.85
CA LEU A 113 -4.93 -7.89 -28.84
C LEU A 113 -4.35 -7.82 -30.25
N HIS A 114 -3.10 -7.38 -30.35
CA HIS A 114 -2.33 -7.36 -31.59
C HIS A 114 -2.32 -8.72 -32.29
N GLU A 115 -2.14 -9.79 -31.51
CA GLU A 115 -2.09 -11.17 -31.99
C GLU A 115 -3.39 -11.60 -32.70
N GLN A 116 -4.55 -11.12 -32.24
CA GLN A 116 -5.83 -11.45 -32.85
C GLN A 116 -5.90 -10.84 -34.26
N PHE A 117 -5.45 -9.59 -34.41
CA PHE A 117 -5.38 -8.93 -35.69
C PHE A 117 -4.43 -9.65 -36.65
N VAL A 118 -3.16 -9.84 -36.27
CA VAL A 118 -2.16 -10.44 -37.19
C VAL A 118 -2.52 -11.88 -37.58
N ARG A 119 -3.14 -12.65 -36.68
CA ARG A 119 -3.62 -14.01 -36.99
C ARG A 119 -4.81 -13.99 -37.94
N ARG A 120 -5.80 -13.11 -37.73
CA ARG A 120 -6.96 -12.99 -38.64
C ARG A 120 -6.56 -12.47 -40.03
N GLN A 121 -5.49 -11.69 -40.12
CA GLN A 121 -4.91 -11.27 -41.40
C GLN A 121 -4.03 -12.35 -42.06
N GLY A 122 -3.87 -13.53 -41.44
CA GLY A 122 -3.01 -14.60 -41.97
C GLY A 122 -1.52 -14.27 -41.97
N LEU A 123 -1.08 -13.28 -41.19
CA LEU A 123 0.28 -12.74 -41.23
C LEU A 123 1.26 -13.51 -40.32
N MET A 124 0.73 -14.28 -39.36
CA MET A 124 1.51 -15.00 -38.34
C MET A 124 0.84 -16.32 -37.96
N ALA A 125 1.65 -17.34 -37.67
CA ALA A 125 1.19 -18.63 -37.17
C ALA A 125 0.45 -18.51 -35.81
N PRO A 126 -0.53 -19.39 -35.52
CA PRO A 126 -1.35 -19.30 -34.31
C PRO A 126 -0.66 -19.86 -33.05
N ASP A 127 0.64 -20.17 -33.08
CA ASP A 127 1.34 -20.74 -31.93
C ASP A 127 1.88 -19.66 -30.96
N LYS A 128 2.12 -20.08 -29.71
CA LYS A 128 2.55 -19.19 -28.62
C LYS A 128 4.03 -18.85 -28.68
N ALA A 129 4.87 -19.72 -29.23
CA ALA A 129 6.31 -19.50 -29.30
C ALA A 129 6.65 -18.39 -30.29
N THR A 130 6.03 -18.42 -31.49
CA THR A 130 6.14 -17.38 -32.51
C THR A 130 5.68 -16.02 -32.00
N LEU A 131 4.57 -15.97 -31.24
CA LEU A 131 4.09 -14.74 -30.60
C LEU A 131 5.10 -14.22 -29.56
N ASN A 132 5.59 -15.08 -28.66
CA ASN A 132 6.55 -14.69 -27.64
C ASN A 132 7.86 -14.16 -28.25
N ALA A 133 8.29 -14.70 -29.39
CA ALA A 133 9.45 -14.22 -30.12
C ALA A 133 9.27 -12.76 -30.59
N GLN A 134 8.03 -12.32 -30.90
CA GLN A 134 7.73 -10.92 -31.25
C GLN A 134 7.86 -9.93 -30.08
N TYR A 135 8.21 -10.38 -28.89
CA TYR A 135 8.54 -9.50 -27.75
C TYR A 135 10.00 -9.62 -27.32
N LYS A 136 10.75 -10.61 -27.82
CA LYS A 136 12.07 -10.98 -27.28
C LYS A 136 13.19 -10.95 -28.32
N ASP A 137 12.88 -11.33 -29.54
CA ASP A 137 13.88 -11.44 -30.61
C ASP A 137 14.23 -10.02 -31.13
N PRO A 138 15.51 -9.63 -31.20
CA PRO A 138 15.94 -8.36 -31.79
C PRO A 138 15.68 -8.29 -33.31
N GLN A 139 15.55 -9.43 -33.99
CA GLN A 139 15.27 -9.54 -35.43
C GLN A 139 13.80 -9.87 -35.73
N ARG A 140 12.92 -9.77 -34.72
CA ARG A 140 11.49 -10.05 -34.86
C ARG A 140 10.82 -9.30 -36.00
N ARG A 141 9.87 -9.93 -36.69
CA ARG A 141 9.14 -9.31 -37.82
C ARG A 141 8.15 -8.24 -37.36
N PHE A 142 7.45 -8.48 -36.26
CA PHE A 142 6.36 -7.60 -35.82
C PHE A 142 6.77 -6.78 -34.60
N LEU A 143 6.35 -5.52 -34.59
CA LEU A 143 6.41 -4.64 -33.41
C LEU A 143 4.99 -4.34 -32.96
N PHE A 144 4.68 -4.68 -31.70
CA PHE A 144 3.35 -4.52 -31.12
C PHE A 144 3.35 -3.37 -30.13
N GLY A 145 2.80 -2.23 -30.55
CA GLY A 145 2.77 -1.02 -29.74
C GLY A 145 1.38 -0.46 -29.56
N THR A 146 1.28 0.59 -28.76
CA THR A 146 0.05 1.27 -28.44
C THR A 146 0.26 2.77 -28.60
N VAL A 147 -0.76 3.49 -29.04
CA VAL A 147 -0.89 4.94 -28.87
C VAL A 147 -1.95 5.23 -27.80
N SER A 148 -1.61 6.09 -26.86
CA SER A 148 -2.49 6.54 -25.77
C SER A 148 -2.49 8.06 -25.69
N TRP A 149 -3.63 8.63 -25.31
CA TRP A 149 -3.79 10.05 -25.01
C TRP A 149 -4.43 10.22 -23.64
N GLN A 150 -4.06 11.26 -22.90
CA GLN A 150 -4.71 11.61 -21.64
C GLN A 150 -4.92 13.12 -21.60
N ARG A 151 -6.08 13.55 -21.10
CA ARG A 151 -6.50 14.97 -21.11
C ARG A 151 -5.52 15.90 -20.41
N ASP A 152 -5.00 15.46 -19.27
CA ASP A 152 -4.15 16.27 -18.40
C ASP A 152 -2.64 16.05 -18.65
N LEU A 153 -2.27 15.22 -19.64
CA LEU A 153 -0.88 14.95 -19.99
C LEU A 153 -0.51 15.59 -21.33
N PRO A 154 0.76 15.99 -21.52
CA PRO A 154 1.16 16.72 -22.72
C PRO A 154 1.19 15.81 -23.96
N GLY A 155 0.12 15.83 -24.76
CA GLY A 155 0.05 15.22 -26.09
C GLY A 155 -0.08 13.70 -26.11
N TYR A 156 0.13 13.10 -27.29
CA TYR A 156 0.05 11.66 -27.49
C TYR A 156 1.33 10.96 -27.06
N THR A 157 1.17 9.71 -26.62
CA THR A 157 2.31 8.83 -26.36
C THR A 157 2.16 7.53 -27.12
N TYR A 158 3.27 6.98 -27.60
CA TYR A 158 3.32 5.58 -28.02
C TYR A 158 4.14 4.76 -27.03
N GLU A 159 3.78 3.50 -26.82
CA GLU A 159 4.38 2.65 -25.81
C GLU A 159 4.39 1.18 -26.20
N PHE A 160 5.31 0.42 -25.58
CA PHE A 160 5.38 -1.03 -25.68
C PHE A 160 5.02 -1.68 -24.34
N TRP A 161 4.71 -2.98 -24.38
CA TRP A 161 4.54 -3.78 -23.17
C TRP A 161 5.82 -3.75 -22.31
N GLU A 162 5.71 -3.64 -20.99
CA GLU A 162 6.86 -3.40 -20.09
C GLU A 162 7.98 -4.44 -20.21
N GLY A 163 7.63 -5.67 -20.61
CA GLY A 163 8.56 -6.78 -20.80
C GLY A 163 9.15 -6.91 -22.21
N ASP A 164 8.76 -6.05 -23.14
CA ASP A 164 9.28 -6.05 -24.50
C ASP A 164 10.79 -5.75 -24.49
N GLN A 165 11.58 -6.66 -25.07
CA GLN A 165 13.02 -6.52 -25.28
C GLN A 165 13.28 -5.66 -26.52
N LEU A 166 12.96 -4.37 -26.42
CA LEU A 166 13.29 -3.40 -27.45
C LEU A 166 14.81 -3.25 -27.59
N THR A 167 15.27 -3.05 -28.82
CA THR A 167 16.62 -2.57 -29.11
C THR A 167 16.55 -1.12 -29.60
N PRO A 168 17.68 -0.38 -29.58
CA PRO A 168 17.71 0.98 -30.12
C PRO A 168 17.27 1.07 -31.59
N ASP A 169 17.59 0.05 -32.41
CA ASP A 169 17.19 0.00 -33.82
C ASP A 169 15.67 -0.19 -34.00
N LEU A 170 15.08 -1.13 -33.23
CA LEU A 170 13.64 -1.35 -33.27
C LEU A 170 12.87 -0.12 -32.82
N LEU A 171 13.38 0.58 -31.80
CA LEU A 171 12.78 1.82 -31.32
C LEU A 171 12.89 2.94 -32.36
N ARG A 172 14.07 3.15 -32.98
CA ARG A 172 14.25 4.14 -34.06
C ARG A 172 13.33 3.89 -35.24
N GLN A 173 13.22 2.63 -35.69
CA GLN A 173 12.32 2.28 -36.79
C GLN A 173 10.85 2.55 -36.43
N THR A 174 10.45 2.24 -35.19
CA THR A 174 9.10 2.54 -34.71
C THR A 174 8.85 4.03 -34.69
N ASP A 175 9.78 4.79 -34.10
CA ASP A 175 9.68 6.24 -33.95
C ASP A 175 9.49 6.93 -35.31
N GLN A 176 10.34 6.59 -36.28
CA GLN A 176 10.25 7.11 -37.65
C GLN A 176 8.90 6.80 -38.30
N LEU A 177 8.42 5.56 -38.22
CA LEU A 177 7.16 5.17 -38.83
C LEU A 177 5.97 5.84 -38.14
N VAL A 178 5.93 5.85 -36.81
CA VAL A 178 4.87 6.49 -36.04
C VAL A 178 4.80 7.99 -36.34
N HIS A 179 5.94 8.69 -36.38
CA HIS A 179 5.98 10.11 -36.73
C HIS A 179 5.57 10.39 -38.19
N ALA A 180 5.87 9.49 -39.13
CA ALA A 180 5.46 9.63 -40.54
C ALA A 180 3.97 9.32 -40.80
N SER A 181 3.32 8.61 -39.86
CA SER A 181 1.95 8.11 -40.03
C SER A 181 0.95 8.59 -38.97
N PHE A 182 1.34 9.48 -38.06
CA PHE A 182 0.47 10.05 -37.04
C PHE A 182 0.38 11.57 -37.18
N TYR A 183 -0.84 12.12 -37.09
CA TYR A 183 -1.13 13.52 -37.46
C TYR A 183 -0.58 14.59 -36.50
N ASP A 184 -0.21 14.22 -35.27
CA ASP A 184 0.13 15.14 -34.18
C ASP A 184 1.47 14.79 -33.54
N GLY A 185 1.97 15.68 -32.67
CA GLY A 185 3.13 15.41 -31.83
C GLY A 185 2.90 14.21 -30.92
N ILE A 186 3.75 13.19 -31.08
CA ILE A 186 3.70 11.95 -30.32
C ILE A 186 5.09 11.64 -29.77
N ARG A 187 5.15 11.08 -28.56
CA ARG A 187 6.42 10.76 -27.88
C ARG A 187 6.47 9.33 -27.40
N PHE A 188 7.66 8.76 -27.34
CA PHE A 188 7.84 7.47 -26.71
C PHE A 188 7.61 7.57 -25.20
N LYS A 189 6.75 6.70 -24.66
CA LYS A 189 6.60 6.50 -23.23
C LYS A 189 7.30 5.22 -22.81
N THR A 190 8.17 5.34 -21.82
CA THR A 190 8.90 4.20 -21.24
C THR A 190 8.07 3.54 -20.15
N ASN A 191 7.93 2.21 -20.23
CA ASN A 191 7.22 1.39 -19.23
C ASN A 191 8.18 0.51 -18.42
N SER A 192 9.49 0.63 -18.63
CA SER A 192 10.49 -0.06 -17.82
C SER A 192 11.83 0.67 -17.83
N THR A 193 12.69 0.36 -16.85
CA THR A 193 14.09 0.82 -16.81
C THR A 193 14.87 0.39 -18.06
N LEU A 194 14.59 -0.79 -18.61
CA LEU A 194 15.14 -1.24 -19.90
C LEU A 194 14.73 -0.28 -21.02
N HIS A 195 13.46 0.11 -21.10
CA HIS A 195 12.99 1.04 -22.12
C HIS A 195 13.63 2.42 -21.97
N GLU A 196 13.84 2.91 -20.74
CA GLU A 196 14.58 4.14 -20.49
C GLU A 196 16.03 4.06 -21.01
N GLN A 197 16.72 2.95 -20.75
CA GLN A 197 18.09 2.72 -21.24
C GLN A 197 18.12 2.67 -22.77
N VAL A 198 17.19 1.94 -23.39
CA VAL A 198 17.08 1.82 -24.85
C VAL A 198 16.78 3.17 -25.50
N ALA A 199 15.86 3.96 -24.94
CA ALA A 199 15.54 5.29 -25.45
C ALA A 199 16.75 6.24 -25.41
N ARG A 200 17.51 6.22 -24.29
CA ARG A 200 18.76 6.98 -24.16
C ARG A 200 19.80 6.54 -25.20
N ALA A 201 20.00 5.23 -25.34
CA ALA A 201 20.93 4.68 -26.33
C ALA A 201 20.49 4.95 -27.78
N ALA A 202 19.18 5.07 -28.02
CA ALA A 202 18.62 5.47 -29.30
C ALA A 202 18.72 6.98 -29.58
N ALA A 203 19.10 7.78 -28.57
CA ALA A 203 19.07 9.24 -28.59
C ALA A 203 17.68 9.83 -28.90
N LEU A 204 16.61 9.14 -28.48
CA LEU A 204 15.23 9.58 -28.71
C LEU A 204 14.66 10.28 -27.48
N PRO A 205 13.86 11.36 -27.67
CA PRO A 205 13.12 11.96 -26.57
C PRO A 205 12.05 11.00 -26.07
N PHE A 206 11.91 10.88 -24.75
CA PHE A 206 10.90 10.02 -24.14
C PHE A 206 10.31 10.66 -22.89
N VAL A 207 9.16 10.13 -22.47
CA VAL A 207 8.53 10.46 -21.19
C VAL A 207 8.53 9.22 -20.31
N THR A 208 8.89 9.38 -19.04
CA THR A 208 8.87 8.29 -18.06
C THR A 208 7.49 8.10 -17.47
N GLN A 209 7.20 6.88 -17.02
CA GLN A 209 6.00 6.61 -16.24
C GLN A 209 5.92 7.48 -14.99
N GLU A 210 7.05 7.69 -14.29
CA GLU A 210 7.16 8.63 -13.17
C GLU A 210 6.71 10.05 -13.55
N ALA A 211 7.19 10.58 -14.68
CA ALA A 211 6.87 11.94 -15.10
C ALA A 211 5.35 12.10 -15.34
N LEU A 212 4.71 11.09 -15.94
CA LEU A 212 3.26 11.09 -16.15
C LEU A 212 2.49 10.95 -14.82
N LEU A 213 2.95 10.09 -13.91
CA LEU A 213 2.35 9.94 -12.57
C LEU A 213 2.44 11.22 -11.75
N ARG A 214 3.56 11.94 -11.84
CA ARG A 214 3.75 13.22 -11.15
C ARG A 214 2.72 14.26 -11.59
N GLU A 215 2.30 14.22 -12.86
CA GLU A 215 1.29 15.12 -13.42
C GLU A 215 -0.15 14.76 -13.08
N GLN A 216 -0.41 13.58 -12.52
CA GLN A 216 -1.76 13.19 -12.12
C GLN A 216 -2.30 14.13 -11.04
N ARG A 217 -3.57 14.50 -11.19
CA ARG A 217 -4.28 15.39 -10.26
C ARG A 217 -5.01 14.62 -9.16
N PHE A 218 -5.18 13.32 -9.32
CA PHE A 218 -5.95 12.46 -8.43
C PHE A 218 -5.30 11.08 -8.36
N LEU A 219 -5.22 10.51 -7.16
CA LEU A 219 -4.86 9.12 -6.93
C LEU A 219 -5.73 8.57 -5.80
N PRO A 220 -6.59 7.56 -6.04
CA PRO A 220 -7.32 6.89 -4.99
C PRO A 220 -6.38 6.01 -4.18
N LEU A 221 -6.41 6.14 -2.85
CA LEU A 221 -5.57 5.36 -1.94
C LEU A 221 -6.42 4.27 -1.23
N ASN A 222 -7.65 4.62 -0.86
CA ASN A 222 -8.69 3.74 -0.37
C ASN A 222 -10.05 4.28 -0.83
N THR A 223 -10.77 3.51 -1.61
CA THR A 223 -12.10 3.89 -2.10
C THR A 223 -13.15 3.74 -1.00
N GLY A 224 -14.24 4.48 -1.11
CA GLY A 224 -15.35 4.36 -0.18
C GLY A 224 -16.18 5.64 -0.13
N ARG A 225 -17.15 5.65 0.78
CA ARG A 225 -17.98 6.81 1.07
C ARG A 225 -17.93 7.11 2.57
N ALA A 226 -17.91 8.38 2.91
CA ALA A 226 -17.98 8.84 4.28
C ALA A 226 -18.80 10.13 4.39
N GLN A 227 -19.48 10.28 5.51
CA GLN A 227 -20.20 11.49 5.86
C GLN A 227 -19.52 12.11 7.09
N GLY A 228 -19.25 13.41 7.03
CA GLY A 228 -18.50 14.07 8.08
C GLY A 228 -18.39 15.58 7.89
N ARG A 229 -17.85 16.25 8.91
CA ARG A 229 -17.53 17.67 8.82
C ARG A 229 -16.20 17.84 8.10
N LEU A 230 -16.18 18.50 6.95
CA LEU A 230 -14.94 18.73 6.22
C LEU A 230 -14.09 19.77 6.96
N ARG A 231 -12.81 19.44 7.21
CA ARG A 231 -11.86 20.35 7.86
C ARG A 231 -10.58 20.44 7.07
N ILE A 232 -10.25 21.66 6.66
CA ILE A 232 -8.96 21.97 6.08
C ILE A 232 -8.04 22.43 7.20
N ILE A 233 -6.98 21.67 7.46
CA ILE A 233 -5.95 22.04 8.44
C ILE A 233 -4.56 21.85 7.82
N ALA A 234 -3.59 22.63 8.30
CA ALA A 234 -2.22 22.56 7.79
C ALA A 234 -1.51 21.28 8.22
N SER A 235 -1.65 20.92 9.51
CA SER A 235 -0.99 19.78 10.15
C SER A 235 -1.90 19.23 11.24
N VAL A 236 -1.93 17.91 11.40
CA VAL A 236 -2.67 17.24 12.49
C VAL A 236 -2.03 17.58 13.84
N GLU A 237 -0.72 17.76 13.86
CA GLU A 237 0.10 18.05 15.04
C GLU A 237 -0.19 19.45 15.63
N GLN A 238 -0.86 20.32 14.89
CA GLN A 238 -1.22 21.67 15.31
C GLN A 238 -2.71 21.78 15.71
N THR A 239 -3.42 20.65 15.80
CA THR A 239 -4.87 20.63 16.04
C THR A 239 -5.26 19.50 16.98
N ASP A 240 -5.70 19.84 18.17
CA ASP A 240 -6.08 18.86 19.20
C ASP A 240 -7.57 18.47 19.19
N ASP A 241 -8.40 19.17 18.41
CA ASP A 241 -9.87 19.06 18.42
C ASP A 241 -10.44 18.21 17.27
N LEU A 242 -9.60 17.39 16.60
CA LEU A 242 -10.07 16.48 15.56
C LEU A 242 -11.01 15.41 16.13
N SER A 243 -12.14 15.24 15.45
CA SER A 243 -13.17 14.27 15.81
C SER A 243 -13.20 13.09 14.84
N PRO A 244 -13.62 11.88 15.27
CA PRO A 244 -13.94 10.76 14.38
C PRO A 244 -14.97 11.08 13.29
N GLN A 245 -15.68 12.20 13.40
CA GLN A 245 -16.66 12.68 12.43
C GLN A 245 -16.07 13.67 11.41
N ASP A 246 -14.80 14.06 11.54
CA ASP A 246 -14.18 15.01 10.63
C ASP A 246 -13.67 14.29 9.37
N ILE A 247 -13.87 14.90 8.21
CA ILE A 247 -13.19 14.55 6.94
C ILE A 247 -12.05 15.55 6.78
N VAL A 248 -10.81 15.10 6.91
CA VAL A 248 -9.66 16.00 7.01
C VAL A 248 -8.99 16.19 5.65
N VAL A 249 -8.70 17.44 5.30
CA VAL A 249 -7.93 17.81 4.12
C VAL A 249 -6.60 18.40 4.58
N LEU A 250 -5.50 17.72 4.26
CA LEU A 250 -4.14 18.05 4.69
C LEU A 250 -3.25 18.44 3.51
N ASP A 251 -2.18 19.19 3.78
CA ASP A 251 -1.15 19.47 2.79
C ASP A 251 -0.38 18.17 2.45
N GLU A 252 0.09 17.48 3.48
CA GLU A 252 0.83 16.22 3.38
C GLU A 252 0.28 15.15 4.32
N VAL A 253 0.76 13.92 4.15
CA VAL A 253 0.38 12.81 5.03
C VAL A 253 1.02 13.03 6.41
N PRO A 254 0.24 13.03 7.51
CA PRO A 254 0.75 13.29 8.85
C PRO A 254 1.50 12.07 9.39
N ILE A 255 2.30 12.28 10.45
CA ILE A 255 3.03 11.18 11.10
C ILE A 255 2.04 10.27 11.84
N THR A 256 1.12 10.90 12.55
CA THR A 256 0.04 10.25 13.28
C THR A 256 -1.29 10.83 12.84
N LEU A 257 -2.26 9.96 12.62
CA LEU A 257 -3.64 10.36 12.34
C LEU A 257 -4.51 9.87 13.50
N PRO A 258 -5.24 10.72 14.23
CA PRO A 258 -6.31 10.27 15.11
C PRO A 258 -7.47 9.71 14.26
N PRO A 259 -8.40 8.93 14.84
CA PRO A 259 -9.57 8.47 14.09
C PRO A 259 -10.35 9.63 13.46
N VAL A 260 -10.64 9.52 12.18
CA VAL A 260 -11.37 10.50 11.34
C VAL A 260 -12.33 9.74 10.40
N ALA A 261 -13.27 10.45 9.77
CA ALA A 261 -14.24 9.85 8.85
C ALA A 261 -13.71 9.71 7.41
N GLY A 262 -12.71 10.51 7.02
CA GLY A 262 -12.08 10.47 5.70
C GLY A 262 -10.83 11.35 5.64
N LEU A 263 -9.98 11.12 4.64
CA LEU A 263 -8.72 11.84 4.47
C LEU A 263 -8.45 12.23 3.01
N VAL A 264 -8.14 13.50 2.76
CA VAL A 264 -7.64 13.97 1.46
C VAL A 264 -6.30 14.69 1.66
N THR A 265 -5.31 14.39 0.83
CA THR A 265 -3.98 15.03 0.88
C THR A 265 -3.62 15.73 -0.42
N GLN A 266 -2.87 16.84 -0.34
CA GLN A 266 -2.48 17.62 -1.52
C GLN A 266 -1.13 17.26 -2.12
N ARG A 267 -0.25 16.63 -1.36
CA ARG A 267 1.05 16.11 -1.80
C ARG A 267 0.99 14.59 -1.98
N PRO A 268 1.60 14.04 -3.05
CA PRO A 268 1.61 12.60 -3.26
C PRO A 268 2.33 11.91 -2.10
N SER A 269 1.80 10.76 -1.68
CA SER A 269 2.45 9.90 -0.70
C SER A 269 2.59 8.49 -1.26
N THR A 270 3.35 7.65 -0.55
CA THR A 270 3.44 6.23 -0.87
C THR A 270 2.14 5.53 -0.46
N LEU A 271 1.69 4.55 -1.25
CA LEU A 271 0.57 3.67 -0.89
C LEU A 271 0.76 2.97 0.47
N LEU A 272 2.01 2.77 0.88
CA LEU A 272 2.38 2.10 2.12
C LEU A 272 2.58 3.05 3.29
N SER A 273 2.15 4.30 3.19
CA SER A 273 2.15 5.17 4.36
C SER A 273 1.31 4.51 5.47
N HIS A 274 1.79 4.59 6.72
CA HIS A 274 1.05 4.05 7.87
C HIS A 274 -0.37 4.62 7.92
N VAL A 275 -0.54 5.88 7.55
CA VAL A 275 -1.83 6.54 7.41
C VAL A 275 -2.75 5.85 6.41
N ASN A 276 -2.25 5.39 5.26
CA ASN A 276 -3.08 4.63 4.33
C ASN A 276 -3.50 3.27 4.90
N LEU A 277 -2.60 2.59 5.62
CA LEU A 277 -2.93 1.34 6.30
C LEU A 277 -3.97 1.55 7.41
N LEU A 278 -3.89 2.66 8.15
CA LEU A 278 -4.90 3.07 9.13
C LEU A 278 -6.24 3.36 8.45
N ALA A 279 -6.25 4.12 7.35
CA ALA A 279 -7.45 4.44 6.60
C ALA A 279 -8.17 3.17 6.10
N LYS A 280 -7.40 2.21 5.57
CA LYS A 280 -7.91 0.87 5.20
C LYS A 280 -8.47 0.12 6.41
N GLY A 281 -7.73 0.11 7.53
CA GLY A 281 -8.16 -0.54 8.78
C GLY A 281 -9.47 0.03 9.33
N TRP A 282 -9.63 1.35 9.29
CA TRP A 282 -10.86 2.05 9.71
C TRP A 282 -11.97 2.04 8.65
N ARG A 283 -11.68 1.53 7.45
CA ARG A 283 -12.59 1.52 6.29
C ARG A 283 -13.11 2.90 5.92
N ILE A 284 -12.21 3.88 5.92
CA ILE A 284 -12.53 5.27 5.53
C ILE A 284 -11.95 5.58 4.15
N PRO A 285 -12.64 6.38 3.32
CA PRO A 285 -12.09 6.80 2.04
C PRO A 285 -10.87 7.70 2.24
N ASN A 286 -9.82 7.48 1.45
CA ASN A 286 -8.73 8.42 1.33
C ASN A 286 -8.16 8.53 -0.09
N ALA A 287 -7.69 9.73 -0.42
CA ALA A 287 -7.14 10.04 -1.74
C ALA A 287 -6.07 11.14 -1.67
N TYR A 288 -5.21 11.14 -2.68
CA TYR A 288 -4.44 12.31 -3.07
C TYR A 288 -5.23 13.11 -4.10
N VAL A 289 -5.32 14.42 -3.89
CA VAL A 289 -5.98 15.38 -4.79
C VAL A 289 -5.10 16.62 -4.89
N ARG A 290 -4.56 16.90 -6.09
CA ARG A 290 -3.72 18.08 -6.34
C ARG A 290 -4.55 19.35 -6.09
N GLY A 291 -4.08 20.20 -5.18
CA GLY A 291 -4.75 21.47 -4.85
C GLY A 291 -6.04 21.32 -4.03
N ALA A 292 -6.23 20.19 -3.34
CA ALA A 292 -7.43 19.89 -2.53
C ALA A 292 -7.87 21.02 -1.59
N GLN A 293 -6.92 21.68 -0.90
CA GLN A 293 -7.26 22.74 0.06
C GLN A 293 -7.88 23.96 -0.63
N ALA A 294 -7.42 24.29 -1.84
CA ALA A 294 -7.99 25.37 -2.62
C ALA A 294 -9.36 24.94 -3.19
N SER A 295 -9.44 23.77 -3.82
CA SER A 295 -10.66 23.29 -4.48
C SER A 295 -11.81 22.98 -3.52
N LEU A 296 -11.49 22.56 -2.29
CA LEU A 296 -12.47 22.18 -1.27
C LEU A 296 -12.72 23.29 -0.24
N ARG A 297 -12.12 24.48 -0.40
CA ARG A 297 -12.24 25.60 0.55
C ARG A 297 -13.69 25.98 0.85
N GLN A 298 -14.56 25.92 -0.15
CA GLN A 298 -15.99 26.23 -0.03
C GLN A 298 -16.74 25.31 0.95
N TYR A 299 -16.23 24.10 1.20
CA TYR A 299 -16.84 23.11 2.09
C TYR A 299 -16.26 23.14 3.51
N ASN A 300 -15.26 23.98 3.79
CA ASN A 300 -14.59 23.97 5.09
C ASN A 300 -15.56 24.30 6.23
N GLY A 301 -15.61 23.43 7.24
CA GLY A 301 -16.53 23.51 8.37
C GLY A 301 -17.94 22.98 8.09
N GLN A 302 -18.27 22.63 6.85
CA GLN A 302 -19.59 22.12 6.47
C GLN A 302 -19.67 20.60 6.60
N TRP A 303 -20.89 20.09 6.78
CA TRP A 303 -21.17 18.66 6.65
C TRP A 303 -21.23 18.27 5.18
N VAL A 304 -20.48 17.23 4.83
CA VAL A 304 -20.39 16.73 3.45
C VAL A 304 -20.44 15.21 3.41
N GLU A 305 -20.85 14.69 2.25
CA GLU A 305 -20.53 13.33 1.82
C GLU A 305 -19.30 13.37 0.90
N LEU A 306 -18.25 12.64 1.28
CA LEU A 306 -17.09 12.35 0.44
C LEU A 306 -17.25 10.96 -0.16
N GLU A 307 -17.18 10.88 -1.48
CA GLU A 307 -17.08 9.65 -2.24
C GLU A 307 -15.72 9.60 -2.95
N VAL A 308 -14.95 8.54 -2.72
CA VAL A 308 -13.71 8.24 -3.46
C VAL A 308 -13.93 6.96 -4.22
N SER A 309 -13.90 7.03 -5.54
CA SER A 309 -13.98 5.89 -6.46
C SER A 309 -12.60 5.54 -7.02
N SER A 310 -12.52 4.49 -7.84
CA SER A 310 -11.27 4.11 -8.52
C SER A 310 -10.73 5.18 -9.48
N ASN A 311 -11.58 6.08 -9.96
CA ASN A 311 -11.22 6.99 -11.05
C ASN A 311 -11.58 8.46 -10.81
N ASP A 312 -12.30 8.76 -9.73
CA ASP A 312 -12.79 10.10 -9.41
C ASP A 312 -13.08 10.26 -7.92
N TYR A 313 -13.25 11.50 -7.46
CA TYR A 313 -13.77 11.82 -6.14
C TYR A 313 -14.90 12.85 -6.22
N ARG A 314 -15.86 12.78 -5.31
CA ARG A 314 -16.98 13.71 -5.22
C ARG A 314 -17.19 14.18 -3.80
N VAL A 315 -17.47 15.47 -3.65
CA VAL A 315 -17.85 16.07 -2.37
C VAL A 315 -19.19 16.74 -2.55
N ARG A 316 -20.17 16.38 -1.72
CA ARG A 316 -21.54 16.93 -1.76
C ARG A 316 -21.91 17.52 -0.41
N PRO A 317 -22.37 18.79 -0.35
CA PRO A 317 -22.93 19.34 0.88
C PRO A 317 -24.11 18.52 1.39
N MET A 318 -24.25 18.44 2.71
CA MET A 318 -25.41 17.84 3.35
C MET A 318 -25.76 18.54 4.67
N ALA A 319 -27.00 18.33 5.12
CA ALA A 319 -27.40 18.72 6.46
C ALA A 319 -26.67 17.86 7.51
N ARG A 320 -26.43 18.43 8.70
CA ARG A 320 -25.89 17.67 9.83
C ARG A 320 -26.84 16.50 10.15
N PRO A 321 -26.35 15.24 10.16
CA PRO A 321 -27.19 14.09 10.49
C PRO A 321 -27.79 14.22 11.90
N ALA A 322 -29.09 13.92 12.05
CA ALA A 322 -29.79 13.95 13.34
C ALA A 322 -29.26 12.88 14.34
N ARG A 323 -28.74 11.77 13.81
CA ARG A 323 -27.91 10.80 14.53
C ARG A 323 -26.58 10.71 13.81
N THR A 324 -25.49 10.80 14.57
CA THR A 324 -24.16 10.52 14.05
C THR A 324 -24.15 9.14 13.42
N PRO A 325 -23.80 8.99 12.13
CA PRO A 325 -23.52 7.68 11.57
C PRO A 325 -22.44 7.05 12.45
N ALA A 326 -22.68 5.85 13.00
CA ALA A 326 -21.61 5.13 13.67
C ALA A 326 -20.45 5.06 12.68
N THR A 327 -19.29 5.63 13.04
CA THR A 327 -18.08 5.50 12.22
C THR A 327 -17.96 4.05 11.80
N ALA A 328 -17.73 3.81 10.50
CA ALA A 328 -17.68 2.47 9.91
C ALA A 328 -16.55 1.57 10.48
N VAL A 329 -15.87 2.01 11.53
CA VAL A 329 -15.33 1.14 12.57
C VAL A 329 -16.50 0.42 13.25
N ARG A 330 -17.15 -0.47 12.48
CA ARG A 330 -17.96 -1.54 13.05
C ARG A 330 -17.06 -2.17 14.10
N ALA A 331 -17.44 -2.07 15.37
CA ALA A 331 -16.84 -2.85 16.43
C ALA A 331 -17.02 -4.32 16.03
N THR A 332 -16.06 -4.85 15.27
CA THR A 332 -15.89 -6.28 15.19
C THR A 332 -15.56 -6.63 16.62
N SER A 333 -16.51 -7.23 17.33
CA SER A 333 -16.34 -7.79 18.66
C SER A 333 -15.28 -8.89 18.60
N GLN A 334 -14.04 -8.49 18.35
CA GLN A 334 -12.90 -9.37 18.30
C GLN A 334 -12.40 -9.45 19.71
N ASN A 335 -12.59 -10.64 20.28
CA ASN A 335 -11.90 -11.00 21.49
C ASN A 335 -10.40 -10.95 21.19
N LEU A 336 -9.70 -10.03 21.86
CA LEU A 336 -8.25 -10.02 21.89
C LEU A 336 -7.74 -11.42 22.24
N PRO A 337 -6.77 -11.96 21.49
CA PRO A 337 -6.11 -13.20 21.88
C PRO A 337 -5.62 -13.08 23.32
N ARG A 338 -6.10 -13.99 24.18
CA ARG A 338 -5.68 -13.99 25.59
C ARG A 338 -4.18 -14.24 25.66
N PRO A 339 -3.41 -13.33 26.29
CA PRO A 339 -1.97 -13.51 26.42
C PRO A 339 -1.68 -14.73 27.31
N ASP A 340 -0.74 -15.56 26.88
CA ASP A 340 -0.18 -16.63 27.68
C ASP A 340 0.88 -16.06 28.61
N LEU A 341 0.55 -15.99 29.89
CA LEU A 341 1.42 -15.45 30.94
C LEU A 341 2.25 -16.53 31.66
N SER A 342 2.11 -17.81 31.27
CA SER A 342 2.87 -18.91 31.89
C SER A 342 4.35 -18.89 31.48
N VAL A 343 4.67 -18.28 30.34
CA VAL A 343 6.03 -18.12 29.84
C VAL A 343 6.68 -16.89 30.46
N THR A 344 7.65 -17.08 31.36
CA THR A 344 8.34 -15.99 32.07
C THR A 344 9.75 -15.71 31.57
N ALA A 345 10.41 -16.72 31.00
CA ALA A 345 11.79 -16.60 30.50
C ALA A 345 11.88 -15.74 29.23
N LEU A 346 12.97 -14.99 29.10
CA LEU A 346 13.35 -14.37 27.83
C LEU A 346 13.59 -15.46 26.79
N LYS A 347 13.10 -15.25 25.57
CA LYS A 347 13.22 -16.26 24.50
C LYS A 347 14.09 -15.75 23.36
N PRO A 348 15.18 -16.45 22.99
CA PRO A 348 15.97 -16.07 21.83
C PRO A 348 15.11 -16.19 20.56
N LEU A 349 15.30 -15.25 19.63
CA LEU A 349 14.51 -15.16 18.40
C LEU A 349 14.63 -16.44 17.55
N SER A 350 15.79 -17.11 17.58
CA SER A 350 16.03 -18.41 16.92
C SER A 350 15.12 -19.53 17.42
N ALA A 351 14.63 -19.46 18.66
CA ALA A 351 13.74 -20.44 19.25
C ALA A 351 12.24 -20.14 19.01
N LEU A 352 11.91 -18.95 18.52
CA LEU A 352 10.52 -18.55 18.30
C LEU A 352 9.94 -19.12 17.00
N ARG A 353 8.66 -19.50 17.04
CA ARG A 353 7.84 -19.92 15.90
C ARG A 353 6.48 -19.23 15.95
N ALA A 354 5.65 -19.37 14.91
CA ALA A 354 4.32 -18.75 14.84
C ALA A 354 3.44 -18.98 16.09
N ARG A 355 3.51 -20.17 16.70
CA ARG A 355 2.77 -20.51 17.96
C ARG A 355 3.15 -19.64 19.15
N ASP A 356 4.35 -19.07 19.15
CA ASP A 356 4.88 -18.26 20.24
C ASP A 356 4.29 -16.85 20.28
N SER A 357 3.47 -16.47 19.28
CA SER A 357 2.71 -15.22 19.26
C SER A 357 1.84 -15.03 20.51
N ARG A 358 1.41 -16.12 21.16
CA ARG A 358 0.60 -16.10 22.38
C ARG A 358 1.32 -15.49 23.59
N HIS A 359 2.65 -15.48 23.63
CA HIS A 359 3.43 -14.90 24.74
C HIS A 359 4.47 -13.85 24.28
N CYS A 360 4.81 -13.82 23.00
CA CYS A 360 5.79 -12.89 22.41
C CYS A 360 5.21 -11.93 21.35
N GLY A 361 3.90 -11.99 21.08
CA GLY A 361 3.26 -11.21 20.03
C GLY A 361 3.64 -11.66 18.61
N VAL A 362 2.87 -11.18 17.63
CA VAL A 362 2.94 -11.67 16.24
C VAL A 362 4.25 -11.28 15.56
N LYS A 363 4.75 -10.06 15.76
CA LYS A 363 5.99 -9.59 15.13
C LYS A 363 7.20 -10.44 15.47
N ALA A 364 7.44 -10.70 16.76
CA ALA A 364 8.55 -11.52 17.20
C ALA A 364 8.42 -12.98 16.73
N ALA A 365 7.20 -13.54 16.78
CA ALA A 365 6.93 -14.90 16.33
C ALA A 365 7.14 -15.10 14.82
N ASN A 366 6.71 -14.13 14.01
CA ASN A 366 6.93 -14.14 12.56
C ASN A 366 8.42 -14.04 12.23
N LEU A 367 9.15 -13.14 12.88
CA LEU A 367 10.59 -13.01 12.67
C LEU A 367 11.37 -14.26 13.09
N GLY A 368 10.99 -14.93 14.18
CA GLY A 368 11.58 -16.20 14.57
C GLY A 368 11.32 -17.32 13.55
N THR A 369 10.09 -17.37 13.01
CA THR A 369 9.71 -18.29 11.93
C THR A 369 10.54 -18.04 10.67
N LEU A 370 10.73 -16.77 10.30
CA LEU A 370 11.54 -16.37 9.16
C LEU A 370 13.02 -16.67 9.37
N LYS A 371 13.57 -16.41 10.57
CA LYS A 371 14.96 -16.72 10.90
C LYS A 371 15.28 -18.20 10.71
N ALA A 372 14.32 -19.08 10.94
CA ALA A 372 14.48 -20.52 10.76
C ALA A 372 14.29 -21.02 9.31
N SER A 373 13.64 -20.24 8.44
CA SER A 373 13.11 -20.71 7.15
C SER A 373 13.56 -19.90 5.93
N LEU A 374 14.13 -18.71 6.11
CA LEU A 374 14.55 -17.86 5.00
C LEU A 374 15.75 -18.47 4.24
N PRO A 375 15.84 -18.24 2.91
CA PRO A 375 16.97 -18.67 2.12
C PRO A 375 18.26 -17.90 2.52
N PRO A 376 19.46 -18.44 2.22
CA PRO A 376 20.74 -17.77 2.52
C PRO A 376 20.88 -16.35 1.97
N ALA A 377 20.09 -16.00 0.94
CA ALA A 377 20.08 -14.68 0.33
C ALA A 377 19.49 -13.56 1.22
N ALA A 378 18.87 -13.90 2.35
CA ALA A 378 18.39 -12.94 3.34
C ALA A 378 18.56 -13.46 4.76
N ARG A 379 18.66 -12.54 5.73
CA ARG A 379 18.73 -12.88 7.16
C ARG A 379 17.74 -12.07 8.00
N VAL A 380 17.46 -12.59 9.18
CA VAL A 380 16.80 -11.84 10.26
C VAL A 380 17.85 -11.49 11.31
N PRO A 381 17.99 -10.21 11.74
CA PRO A 381 18.93 -9.84 12.79
C PRO A 381 18.63 -10.60 14.08
N ASP A 382 19.68 -11.02 14.78
CA ASP A 382 19.50 -11.77 16.02
C ASP A 382 18.91 -10.91 17.13
N GLY A 383 18.28 -11.55 18.11
CA GLY A 383 17.55 -10.87 19.17
C GLY A 383 16.87 -11.82 20.13
N PHE A 384 16.13 -11.26 21.08
CA PHE A 384 15.31 -12.01 22.02
C PHE A 384 14.00 -11.26 22.32
N CYS A 385 12.99 -12.04 22.71
CA CYS A 385 11.70 -11.54 23.15
C CYS A 385 11.64 -11.49 24.68
N ILE A 386 11.12 -10.39 25.20
CA ILE A 386 10.62 -10.22 26.56
C ILE A 386 9.12 -10.54 26.55
N PRO A 387 8.65 -11.62 27.20
CA PRO A 387 7.27 -12.10 27.06
C PRO A 387 6.24 -11.23 27.81
N PHE A 388 4.96 -11.43 27.48
CA PHE A 388 3.82 -10.70 28.08
C PHE A 388 3.76 -10.77 29.61
N SER A 389 4.25 -11.84 30.22
CA SER A 389 4.31 -12.01 31.67
C SER A 389 5.15 -10.93 32.37
N GLN A 390 6.26 -10.50 31.75
CA GLN A 390 7.13 -9.45 32.28
C GLN A 390 6.43 -8.07 32.25
N TYR A 391 5.70 -7.79 31.17
CA TYR A 391 4.83 -6.62 31.09
C TYR A 391 3.76 -6.66 32.18
N GLN A 392 3.06 -7.79 32.33
CA GLN A 392 1.99 -7.94 33.32
C GLN A 392 2.51 -7.71 34.74
N ALA A 393 3.66 -8.31 35.10
CA ALA A 393 4.29 -8.13 36.40
C ALA A 393 4.65 -6.66 36.66
N ALA A 394 5.21 -5.96 35.67
CA ALA A 394 5.55 -4.55 35.77
C ALA A 394 4.30 -3.67 35.96
N MET A 395 3.23 -3.90 35.18
CA MET A 395 2.00 -3.12 35.28
C MET A 395 1.29 -3.33 36.63
N LEU A 396 1.30 -4.56 37.16
CA LEU A 396 0.73 -4.87 38.48
C LEU A 396 1.52 -4.19 39.61
N ARG A 397 2.86 -4.23 39.55
CA ARG A 397 3.73 -3.56 40.53
C ARG A 397 3.48 -2.05 40.57
N LEU A 398 3.21 -1.44 39.43
CA LEU A 398 2.91 -0.01 39.29
C LEU A 398 1.43 0.34 39.51
N GLN A 399 0.58 -0.67 39.80
CA GLN A 399 -0.87 -0.50 39.98
C GLN A 399 -1.57 0.17 38.79
N ILE A 400 -1.05 -0.05 37.57
CA ILE A 400 -1.58 0.55 36.35
C ILE A 400 -3.04 0.15 36.08
N PRO A 401 -3.48 -1.11 36.28
CA PRO A 401 -4.89 -1.47 36.09
C PRO A 401 -5.84 -0.63 36.96
N GLN A 402 -5.52 -0.44 38.24
CA GLN A 402 -6.33 0.35 39.18
C GLN A 402 -6.34 1.83 38.79
N ARG A 403 -5.17 2.38 38.41
CA ARG A 403 -5.07 3.77 37.95
C ARG A 403 -5.85 4.01 36.67
N LEU A 404 -5.77 3.10 35.70
CA LEU A 404 -6.52 3.20 34.45
C LEU A 404 -8.04 3.14 34.72
N ALA A 405 -8.49 2.22 35.58
CA ALA A 405 -9.89 2.15 35.98
C ALA A 405 -10.36 3.47 36.62
N ALA A 406 -9.56 4.06 37.52
CA ALA A 406 -9.85 5.36 38.10
C ALA A 406 -9.90 6.48 37.05
N LEU A 407 -8.97 6.50 36.08
CA LEU A 407 -8.99 7.45 34.97
C LEU A 407 -10.26 7.33 34.13
N GLN A 408 -10.69 6.11 33.83
CA GLN A 408 -11.89 5.85 33.03
C GLN A 408 -13.18 6.33 33.70
N GLN A 409 -13.20 6.42 35.04
CA GLN A 409 -14.33 6.96 35.81
C GLN A 409 -14.27 8.48 35.99
N ARG A 410 -13.18 9.15 35.60
CA ARG A 410 -13.08 10.62 35.73
C ARG A 410 -14.08 11.33 34.81
N PRO A 411 -14.77 12.39 35.29
CA PRO A 411 -15.61 13.22 34.44
C PRO A 411 -14.85 13.73 33.22
N GLY A 412 -15.49 13.65 32.05
CA GLY A 412 -14.88 14.07 30.78
C GLY A 412 -13.97 13.03 30.14
N PHE A 413 -13.44 12.02 30.84
CA PHE A 413 -12.54 11.04 30.21
C PHE A 413 -13.25 10.26 29.09
N ALA A 414 -14.50 9.85 29.25
CA ALA A 414 -15.22 9.13 28.19
C ALA A 414 -15.55 10.00 26.96
N THR A 415 -15.70 11.32 27.14
CA THR A 415 -16.32 12.22 26.15
C THR A 415 -15.36 13.24 25.54
N ASP A 416 -14.30 13.63 26.26
CA ASP A 416 -13.36 14.68 25.88
C ASP A 416 -11.98 14.09 25.54
N ALA A 417 -11.56 14.29 24.29
CA ALA A 417 -10.29 13.80 23.77
C ALA A 417 -9.07 14.46 24.44
N THR A 418 -9.16 15.75 24.75
CA THR A 418 -8.09 16.52 25.40
C THR A 418 -7.88 16.04 26.84
N VAL A 419 -8.97 15.82 27.58
CA VAL A 419 -8.91 15.25 28.94
C VAL A 419 -8.23 13.88 28.92
N ARG A 420 -8.60 13.00 27.97
CA ARG A 420 -7.94 11.70 27.81
C ARG A 420 -6.47 11.82 27.44
N ARG A 421 -6.13 12.65 26.46
CA ARG A 421 -4.75 12.84 25.98
C ARG A 421 -3.84 13.22 27.14
N ASN A 422 -4.26 14.19 27.94
CA ASN A 422 -3.50 14.65 29.11
C ASN A 422 -3.37 13.54 30.16
N ALA A 423 -4.48 12.88 30.51
CA ALA A 423 -4.47 11.80 31.49
C ALA A 423 -3.59 10.60 31.08
N LEU A 424 -3.65 10.20 29.80
CA LEU A 424 -2.82 9.13 29.25
C LEU A 424 -1.35 9.53 29.17
N THR A 425 -1.04 10.79 28.88
CA THR A 425 0.33 11.32 28.93
C THR A 425 0.91 11.18 30.33
N THR A 426 0.18 11.62 31.37
CA THR A 426 0.62 11.44 32.76
C THR A 426 0.84 9.96 33.10
N LEU A 427 -0.09 9.07 32.75
CA LEU A 427 0.06 7.62 33.00
C LEU A 427 1.31 7.04 32.31
N ARG A 428 1.61 7.48 31.09
CA ARG A 428 2.80 7.06 30.36
C ARG A 428 4.09 7.53 30.99
N ASP A 429 4.11 8.79 31.45
CA ASP A 429 5.28 9.37 32.12
C ASP A 429 5.56 8.62 33.42
N GLU A 430 4.54 8.24 34.17
CA GLU A 430 4.67 7.40 35.37
C GLU A 430 5.29 6.03 35.05
N ILE A 431 4.84 5.36 33.98
CA ILE A 431 5.38 4.05 33.56
C ILE A 431 6.84 4.19 33.10
N SER A 432 7.13 5.22 32.29
CA SER A 432 8.44 5.43 31.67
C SER A 432 9.51 5.87 32.67
N ASN A 433 9.10 6.64 33.70
CA ASN A 433 9.99 7.17 34.73
C ASN A 433 10.02 6.33 36.01
N ALA A 434 9.21 5.26 36.09
CA ALA A 434 9.24 4.34 37.22
C ALA A 434 10.65 3.80 37.47
N ALA A 435 11.01 3.67 38.75
CA ALA A 435 12.28 3.05 39.14
C ALA A 435 12.43 1.67 38.48
N PRO A 436 13.53 1.42 37.75
CA PRO A 436 13.83 0.11 37.17
C PRO A 436 13.83 -0.98 38.24
N ASP A 437 13.18 -2.11 37.95
CA ASP A 437 13.32 -3.28 38.80
C ASP A 437 14.74 -3.85 38.66
N ALA A 438 15.45 -4.01 39.77
CA ALA A 438 16.83 -4.48 39.78
C ALA A 438 16.97 -5.94 39.30
N ALA A 439 15.95 -6.77 39.51
CA ALA A 439 15.94 -8.14 38.99
C ALA A 439 15.80 -8.16 37.47
N LEU A 440 14.79 -7.46 36.94
CA LEU A 440 14.60 -7.29 35.49
C LEU A 440 15.82 -6.64 34.82
N SER A 441 16.41 -5.62 35.44
CA SER A 441 17.57 -4.91 34.88
C SER A 441 18.76 -5.84 34.69
N ARG A 442 19.10 -6.64 35.70
CA ARG A 442 20.16 -7.65 35.62
C ARG A 442 19.86 -8.73 34.59
N LEU A 443 18.61 -9.20 34.53
CA LEU A 443 18.18 -10.20 33.56
C LEU A 443 18.38 -9.69 32.12
N LEU A 444 17.91 -8.47 31.82
CA LEU A 444 18.03 -7.87 30.50
C LEU A 444 19.49 -7.60 30.12
N GLN A 445 20.29 -7.07 31.06
CA GLN A 445 21.70 -6.82 30.82
C GLN A 445 22.47 -8.11 30.53
N THR A 446 22.27 -9.15 31.35
CA THR A 446 22.92 -10.46 31.18
C THR A 446 22.56 -11.07 29.82
N GLN A 447 21.28 -11.06 29.44
CA GLN A 447 20.84 -11.59 28.16
C GLN A 447 21.44 -10.80 26.98
N TRP A 448 21.44 -9.46 27.08
CA TRP A 448 21.96 -8.59 26.03
C TRP A 448 23.47 -8.74 25.83
N GLU A 449 24.25 -8.85 26.90
CA GLU A 449 25.69 -9.09 26.85
C GLU A 449 26.01 -10.50 26.32
N ALA A 450 25.35 -11.53 26.85
CA ALA A 450 25.64 -12.92 26.49
C ALA A 450 25.26 -13.25 25.05
N GLN A 451 24.09 -12.79 24.58
CA GLN A 451 23.59 -13.14 23.24
C GLN A 451 24.00 -12.13 22.17
N LEU A 452 23.94 -10.82 22.48
CA LEU A 452 24.09 -9.76 21.48
C LEU A 452 25.41 -8.98 21.65
N HIS A 453 26.27 -9.42 22.57
CA HIS A 453 27.62 -8.88 22.81
C HIS A 453 27.62 -7.38 23.11
N GLY A 454 26.57 -6.86 23.78
CA GLY A 454 26.45 -5.44 24.11
C GLY A 454 26.33 -4.51 22.89
N ARG A 455 26.08 -5.04 21.69
CA ARG A 455 25.94 -4.25 20.46
C ARG A 455 24.64 -3.45 20.46
N GLY A 456 24.59 -2.40 19.63
CA GLY A 456 23.41 -1.54 19.47
C GLY A 456 22.15 -2.34 19.08
N VAL A 457 21.04 -2.10 19.77
CA VAL A 457 19.77 -2.85 19.58
C VAL A 457 18.55 -1.96 19.31
N PHE A 458 17.70 -2.46 18.42
CA PHE A 458 16.26 -2.25 18.26
C PHE A 458 15.45 -2.68 19.48
N VAL A 459 14.72 -1.80 20.18
CA VAL A 459 13.70 -2.20 21.17
C VAL A 459 12.31 -1.91 20.61
N ARG A 460 11.58 -2.97 20.23
CA ARG A 460 10.36 -2.91 19.39
C ARG A 460 9.14 -3.48 20.10
N SER A 461 7.98 -2.88 19.88
CA SER A 461 6.69 -3.41 20.32
C SER A 461 6.34 -4.72 19.60
N SER A 462 5.67 -5.62 20.31
CA SER A 462 5.06 -6.84 19.75
C SER A 462 3.85 -7.20 20.62
N SER A 463 2.70 -6.53 20.44
CA SER A 463 1.53 -6.71 21.30
C SER A 463 0.64 -7.89 20.85
N ASN A 464 -0.31 -8.29 21.70
CA ASN A 464 -1.39 -9.22 21.34
C ASN A 464 -2.55 -8.54 20.56
N SER A 465 -2.49 -7.22 20.38
CA SER A 465 -3.46 -6.43 19.62
C SER A 465 -2.97 -6.02 18.25
N GLU A 466 -1.70 -6.24 17.91
CA GLU A 466 -1.16 -5.97 16.58
C GLU A 466 -1.65 -7.01 15.56
N ASP A 467 -1.79 -6.57 14.30
CA ASP A 467 -2.12 -7.40 13.13
C ASP A 467 -3.41 -8.24 13.27
N LEU A 468 -4.41 -7.73 14.01
CA LEU A 468 -5.74 -8.32 14.09
C LEU A 468 -6.55 -8.04 12.82
N PRO A 469 -7.45 -8.94 12.40
CA PRO A 469 -8.31 -8.67 11.25
C PRO A 469 -9.13 -7.39 11.47
N GLY A 470 -8.96 -6.36 10.64
CA GLY A 470 -9.71 -5.10 10.80
C GLY A 470 -9.20 -4.17 11.90
N PHE A 471 -8.06 -4.46 12.53
CA PHE A 471 -7.34 -3.51 13.39
C PHE A 471 -5.84 -3.53 13.08
N SER A 472 -5.32 -2.41 12.56
CA SER A 472 -3.90 -2.26 12.26
C SER A 472 -3.18 -1.59 13.43
N GLY A 473 -2.14 -2.24 13.94
CA GLY A 473 -1.23 -1.67 14.94
C GLY A 473 -0.14 -0.76 14.34
N ALA A 474 -0.15 -0.52 13.02
CA ALA A 474 0.86 0.26 12.32
C ALA A 474 0.92 1.70 12.87
N GLY A 475 2.12 2.14 13.23
CA GLY A 475 2.34 3.50 13.77
C GLY A 475 1.82 3.75 15.18
N LEU A 476 1.10 2.81 15.82
CA LEU A 476 0.46 3.06 17.12
C LEU A 476 1.42 2.99 18.31
N TYR A 477 2.43 2.11 18.25
CA TYR A 477 3.31 1.81 19.38
C TYR A 477 4.73 2.35 19.18
N THR A 478 5.49 2.38 20.27
CA THR A 478 6.85 2.93 20.27
C THR A 478 7.89 1.90 19.90
N THR A 479 8.86 2.32 19.09
CA THR A 479 10.12 1.62 18.86
C THR A 479 11.25 2.57 19.23
N ILE A 480 12.18 2.11 20.06
CA ILE A 480 13.36 2.89 20.46
C ILE A 480 14.55 2.40 19.63
N PRO A 481 15.12 3.24 18.75
CA PRO A 481 16.18 2.83 17.85
C PRO A 481 17.56 2.86 18.54
N ASN A 482 18.41 1.92 18.15
CA ASN A 482 19.85 1.89 18.44
C ASN A 482 20.22 2.21 19.90
N VAL A 483 19.76 1.37 20.82
CA VAL A 483 20.15 1.44 22.23
C VAL A 483 21.52 0.78 22.42
N THR A 484 22.47 1.50 23.01
CA THR A 484 23.88 1.08 23.12
C THR A 484 24.38 0.96 24.57
N ARG A 485 23.51 1.12 25.57
CA ARG A 485 23.84 1.04 27.00
C ARG A 485 22.81 0.24 27.79
N GLY A 486 23.25 -0.42 28.87
CA GLY A 486 22.41 -1.34 29.65
C GLY A 486 21.31 -0.63 30.46
N ASP A 487 21.65 0.50 31.08
CA ASP A 487 20.67 1.37 31.74
C ASP A 487 19.62 1.90 30.76
N ALA A 488 20.06 2.28 29.56
CA ALA A 488 19.18 2.73 28.48
C ALA A 488 18.28 1.61 27.94
N LEU A 489 18.70 0.34 27.98
CA LEU A 489 17.88 -0.80 27.56
C LEU A 489 16.63 -0.95 28.43
N VAL A 490 16.77 -0.88 29.74
CA VAL A 490 15.62 -1.01 30.65
C VAL A 490 14.65 0.15 30.46
N ARG A 491 15.17 1.38 30.32
CA ARG A 491 14.36 2.58 30.03
C ARG A 491 13.63 2.46 28.69
N ALA A 492 14.29 1.91 27.67
CA ALA A 492 13.67 1.67 26.38
C ALA A 492 12.53 0.65 26.46
N VAL A 493 12.70 -0.43 27.23
CA VAL A 493 11.63 -1.43 27.48
C VAL A 493 10.44 -0.78 28.19
N GLN A 494 10.68 0.04 29.23
CA GLN A 494 9.62 0.78 29.92
C GLN A 494 8.88 1.74 28.98
N ALA A 495 9.60 2.46 28.11
CA ALA A 495 8.98 3.35 27.12
C ALA A 495 8.12 2.59 26.10
N VAL A 496 8.55 1.40 25.67
CA VAL A 496 7.73 0.52 24.80
C VAL A 496 6.49 0.03 25.54
N TRP A 497 6.60 -0.37 26.81
CA TRP A 497 5.43 -0.75 27.61
C TRP A 497 4.46 0.41 27.85
N ALA A 498 4.97 1.60 28.16
CA ALA A 498 4.16 2.80 28.28
C ALA A 498 3.40 3.10 26.98
N SER A 499 3.97 2.75 25.82
CA SER A 499 3.36 3.03 24.53
C SER A 499 2.04 2.33 24.27
N VAL A 500 1.67 1.32 25.07
CA VAL A 500 0.30 0.79 25.10
C VAL A 500 -0.71 1.94 25.28
N TYR A 501 -0.38 2.91 26.13
CA TYR A 501 -1.22 4.06 26.46
C TYR A 501 -0.91 5.29 25.61
N ASN A 502 -0.23 5.15 24.46
CA ASN A 502 -0.19 6.22 23.46
C ASN A 502 -1.63 6.65 23.17
N PHE A 503 -1.89 7.96 23.06
CA PHE A 503 -3.24 8.47 22.84
C PHE A 503 -3.86 7.83 21.60
N GLU A 504 -3.11 7.77 20.51
CA GLU A 504 -3.51 7.20 19.23
C GLU A 504 -3.80 5.69 19.37
N ALA A 505 -2.97 4.95 20.11
CA ALA A 505 -3.17 3.54 20.37
C ALA A 505 -4.41 3.27 21.25
N TYR A 506 -4.68 4.14 22.23
CA TYR A 506 -5.85 4.06 23.07
C TYR A 506 -7.14 4.37 22.30
N GLU A 507 -7.16 5.46 21.54
CA GLU A 507 -8.30 5.86 20.72
C GLU A 507 -8.61 4.83 19.63
N ALA A 508 -7.59 4.31 18.94
CA ALA A 508 -7.78 3.26 17.93
C ALA A 508 -8.40 2.00 18.55
N ARG A 509 -7.92 1.56 19.71
CA ARG A 509 -8.49 0.41 20.43
C ARG A 509 -9.91 0.69 20.90
N ARG A 510 -10.20 1.90 21.40
CA ARG A 510 -11.56 2.28 21.81
C ARG A 510 -12.50 2.28 20.62
N ALA A 511 -12.09 2.86 19.49
CA ALA A 511 -12.88 2.87 18.26
C ALA A 511 -13.17 1.45 17.76
N ALA A 512 -12.21 0.53 17.87
CA ALA A 512 -12.36 -0.88 17.52
C ALA A 512 -13.13 -1.72 18.57
N GLY A 513 -13.52 -1.13 19.71
CA GLY A 513 -14.19 -1.85 20.80
C GLY A 513 -13.28 -2.83 21.56
N LEU A 514 -11.96 -2.65 21.49
CA LEU A 514 -10.99 -3.51 22.17
C LEU A 514 -10.82 -3.07 23.65
N GLY A 515 -10.91 -4.05 24.55
CA GLY A 515 -10.70 -3.86 25.99
C GLY A 515 -9.27 -3.36 26.26
N GLN A 516 -9.16 -2.27 27.03
CA GLN A 516 -7.88 -1.59 27.27
C GLN A 516 -6.98 -2.39 28.22
N ASP A 517 -7.61 -3.15 29.11
CA ASP A 517 -7.06 -4.05 30.12
C ASP A 517 -6.60 -5.41 29.55
N ALA A 518 -7.18 -5.84 28.43
CA ALA A 518 -6.84 -7.11 27.79
C ALA A 518 -5.59 -7.05 26.89
N VAL A 519 -4.96 -5.87 26.75
CA VAL A 519 -3.78 -5.68 25.91
C VAL A 519 -2.49 -5.91 26.71
N ALA A 520 -1.64 -6.77 26.18
CA ALA A 520 -0.30 -7.04 26.69
C ALA A 520 0.76 -6.71 25.64
N MET A 521 1.92 -6.24 26.11
CA MET A 521 3.02 -5.80 25.25
C MET A 521 4.27 -6.62 25.50
N ALA A 522 4.56 -7.55 24.59
CA ALA A 522 5.88 -8.17 24.55
C ALA A 522 6.84 -7.19 23.86
N VAL A 523 8.13 -7.37 24.11
CA VAL A 523 9.16 -6.48 23.57
C VAL A 523 10.20 -7.33 22.85
N LEU A 524 10.43 -7.01 21.58
CA LEU A 524 11.50 -7.60 20.80
C LEU A 524 12.74 -6.72 20.90
N VAL A 525 13.80 -7.25 21.51
CA VAL A 525 15.14 -6.65 21.52
C VAL A 525 15.96 -7.32 20.42
N GLN A 526 16.35 -6.56 19.39
CA GLN A 526 16.94 -7.08 18.17
C GLN A 526 18.15 -6.26 17.76
N LEU A 527 19.21 -6.87 17.23
CA LEU A 527 20.38 -6.14 16.72
C LEU A 527 19.99 -5.04 15.73
N ALA A 528 20.60 -3.87 15.88
CA ALA A 528 20.50 -2.80 14.90
C ALA A 528 21.06 -3.25 13.55
N ALA A 529 20.38 -2.87 12.47
CA ALA A 529 20.81 -3.08 11.10
C ALA A 529 21.19 -1.72 10.48
N PRO A 530 22.44 -1.23 10.68
CA PRO A 530 22.90 0.02 10.08
C PRO A 530 22.93 -0.14 8.57
N SER A 531 21.88 0.33 7.90
CA SER A 531 21.58 -0.02 6.53
C SER A 531 21.90 1.10 5.55
N ASP A 532 22.33 0.72 4.36
CA ASP A 532 22.59 1.62 3.23
C ASP A 532 21.28 2.08 2.58
N SER A 533 20.30 1.18 2.58
CA SER A 533 18.93 1.45 2.16
C SER A 533 17.96 0.58 2.94
N SER A 534 16.73 1.06 3.04
CA SER A 534 15.67 0.35 3.73
C SER A 534 14.33 0.70 3.11
N GLY A 535 13.32 -0.11 3.40
CA GLY A 535 12.04 0.09 2.78
C GLY A 535 11.00 -0.93 3.16
N VAL A 536 9.92 -0.89 2.40
CA VAL A 536 8.79 -1.80 2.54
C VAL A 536 8.51 -2.45 1.18
N MET A 537 8.12 -3.71 1.19
CA MET A 537 7.81 -4.49 0.00
C MET A 537 6.50 -5.24 0.17
N ILE A 538 5.66 -5.23 -0.86
CA ILE A 538 4.43 -6.01 -0.94
C ILE A 538 4.62 -7.10 -1.99
N THR A 539 4.25 -8.34 -1.66
CA THR A 539 4.42 -9.49 -2.56
C THR A 539 3.36 -9.61 -3.67
N ARG A 540 2.54 -8.57 -3.86
CA ARG A 540 1.57 -8.43 -4.94
C ARG A 540 1.47 -6.99 -5.42
N ASP A 541 0.73 -6.76 -6.51
CA ASP A 541 0.33 -5.42 -6.94
C ASP A 541 -0.70 -4.84 -5.94
N PRO A 542 -0.44 -3.68 -5.31
CA PRO A 542 -1.37 -3.06 -4.38
C PRO A 542 -2.45 -2.19 -5.04
N PHE A 543 -2.38 -1.96 -6.35
CA PHE A 543 -3.34 -1.16 -7.13
C PHE A 543 -4.33 -2.04 -7.90
N ASP A 544 -3.93 -3.27 -8.25
CA ASP A 544 -4.74 -4.22 -9.01
C ASP A 544 -4.47 -5.66 -8.57
N ALA A 545 -5.39 -6.23 -7.79
CA ALA A 545 -5.28 -7.62 -7.31
C ALA A 545 -5.31 -8.67 -8.45
N GLY A 546 -5.85 -8.32 -9.62
CA GLY A 546 -5.86 -9.18 -10.81
C GLY A 546 -4.47 -9.36 -11.42
N ARG A 547 -3.56 -8.42 -11.20
CA ARG A 547 -2.19 -8.46 -11.74
C ARG A 547 -1.29 -9.35 -10.89
N ARG A 548 -1.17 -10.59 -11.35
CA ARG A 548 -0.33 -11.61 -10.70
C ARG A 548 1.16 -11.34 -10.92
N HIS A 549 1.98 -11.93 -10.06
CA HIS A 549 3.44 -11.93 -10.16
C HIS A 549 4.11 -10.56 -9.99
N ILE A 550 3.42 -9.55 -9.47
CA ILE A 550 4.01 -8.25 -9.19
C ILE A 550 4.54 -8.19 -7.77
N THR A 551 5.65 -7.48 -7.59
CA THR A 551 6.16 -7.07 -6.28
C THR A 551 6.29 -5.56 -6.30
N TYR A 552 5.64 -4.88 -5.35
CA TYR A 552 5.79 -3.45 -5.15
C TYR A 552 6.88 -3.22 -4.09
N ILE A 553 7.78 -2.27 -4.34
CA ILE A 553 8.87 -1.91 -3.42
C ILE A 553 8.90 -0.39 -3.27
N SER A 554 8.91 0.07 -2.03
CA SER A 554 9.19 1.45 -1.65
C SER A 554 10.50 1.48 -0.87
N ALA A 555 11.41 2.40 -1.20
CA ALA A 555 12.76 2.44 -0.64
C ALA A 555 13.26 3.87 -0.38
N LYS A 556 14.10 3.98 0.65
CA LYS A 556 14.84 5.18 1.03
C LYS A 556 16.30 4.84 1.37
N ARG A 557 17.16 5.86 1.40
CA ARG A 557 18.54 5.72 1.88
C ARG A 557 18.57 5.63 3.40
N GLY A 558 19.55 4.92 3.94
CA GLY A 558 19.75 4.80 5.38
C GLY A 558 18.68 3.96 6.09
N LEU A 559 18.53 4.22 7.39
CA LEU A 559 17.69 3.45 8.32
C LEU A 559 16.17 3.62 8.08
N GLY A 560 15.48 2.49 8.17
CA GLY A 560 14.03 2.33 7.96
C GLY A 560 13.15 2.74 9.13
N ILE A 561 13.71 3.34 10.18
CA ILE A 561 12.94 3.70 11.38
C ILE A 561 11.96 4.81 11.03
N ARG A 562 10.86 4.89 11.83
CA ARG A 562 9.86 5.98 11.88
C ARG A 562 10.20 7.04 10.85
N VAL A 563 9.64 6.79 9.67
CA VAL A 563 10.03 7.46 8.44
C VAL A 563 10.00 8.97 8.74
N VAL A 564 10.88 9.73 8.11
CA VAL A 564 10.68 11.17 7.98
C VAL A 564 9.44 11.31 7.09
N GLU A 565 8.27 11.07 7.68
CA GLU A 565 7.01 10.76 7.00
C GLU A 565 6.52 11.99 6.25
N GLY A 566 6.02 11.75 5.04
CA GLY A 566 5.14 12.68 4.32
C GLY A 566 5.80 13.86 3.62
N LYS A 567 6.94 14.39 4.11
CA LYS A 567 7.51 15.61 3.53
C LYS A 567 8.05 15.41 2.12
N ARG A 568 8.66 14.24 1.85
CA ARG A 568 9.34 13.97 0.57
C ARG A 568 9.10 12.56 0.07
N GLN A 569 9.08 12.43 -1.25
CA GLN A 569 8.70 11.20 -1.96
C GLN A 569 9.83 10.17 -1.89
N ALA A 570 9.50 8.94 -1.46
CA ALA A 570 10.40 7.79 -1.52
C ALA A 570 10.52 7.24 -2.95
N GLU A 571 11.56 6.43 -3.22
CA GLU A 571 11.66 5.69 -4.47
C GLU A 571 10.66 4.53 -4.47
N GLN A 572 9.81 4.44 -5.49
CA GLN A 572 8.77 3.42 -5.62
C GLN A 572 8.89 2.73 -6.96
N VAL A 573 8.88 1.39 -6.93
CA VAL A 573 8.97 0.55 -8.13
C VAL A 573 7.98 -0.60 -8.07
N MET A 574 7.56 -1.06 -9.25
CA MET A 574 6.92 -2.37 -9.42
C MET A 574 7.84 -3.28 -10.21
N TYR A 575 7.96 -4.52 -9.73
CA TYR A 575 8.72 -5.56 -10.40
C TYR A 575 7.81 -6.69 -10.85
N SER A 576 7.87 -7.02 -12.13
CA SER A 576 7.20 -8.20 -12.67
C SER A 576 8.09 -9.43 -12.53
N ASN A 577 7.69 -10.38 -11.70
CA ASN A 577 8.41 -11.65 -11.55
C ASN A 577 8.32 -12.51 -12.82
N TRP A 578 7.34 -12.26 -13.69
CA TRP A 578 7.16 -12.96 -14.95
C TRP A 578 8.03 -12.37 -16.08
N SER A 579 7.93 -11.07 -16.33
CA SER A 579 8.67 -10.41 -17.42
C SER A 579 10.02 -9.85 -17.03
N LYS A 580 10.34 -9.83 -15.72
CA LYS A 580 11.54 -9.21 -15.13
C LYS A 580 11.63 -7.70 -15.31
N ALA A 581 10.56 -7.06 -15.81
CA ALA A 581 10.51 -5.63 -15.99
C ALA A 581 10.42 -4.88 -14.65
N VAL A 582 11.17 -3.79 -14.54
CA VAL A 582 11.10 -2.81 -13.45
C VAL A 582 10.39 -1.56 -13.96
N GLN A 583 9.21 -1.27 -13.40
CA GLN A 583 8.47 -0.03 -13.63
C GLN A 583 8.80 0.95 -12.49
N VAL A 584 9.31 2.13 -12.83
CA VAL A 584 9.58 3.19 -11.86
C VAL A 584 8.34 4.06 -11.71
N LEU A 585 7.80 4.14 -10.50
CA LEU A 585 6.64 4.97 -10.18
C LEU A 585 7.07 6.34 -9.65
N SER A 586 8.12 6.38 -8.83
CA SER A 586 8.77 7.61 -8.36
C SER A 586 10.23 7.36 -8.02
N ARG A 587 11.07 8.38 -8.17
CA ARG A 587 12.44 8.42 -7.61
C ARG A 587 12.44 9.14 -6.27
N SER A 588 13.45 8.86 -5.45
CA SER A 588 13.59 9.53 -4.15
C SER A 588 13.84 11.03 -4.33
N ALA A 589 13.10 11.83 -3.57
CA ALA A 589 13.27 13.27 -3.45
C ALA A 589 13.93 13.67 -2.12
N GLU A 590 14.45 12.71 -1.35
CA GLU A 590 15.12 12.96 -0.07
C GLU A 590 16.49 13.62 -0.26
N ASP A 591 16.80 14.58 0.61
CA ASP A 591 18.12 15.23 0.68
C ASP A 591 18.98 14.65 1.81
N THR A 592 18.36 13.87 2.70
CA THR A 592 18.93 13.39 3.94
C THR A 592 18.55 11.95 4.20
N GLN A 593 19.33 11.27 5.03
CA GLN A 593 19.11 9.89 5.45
C GLN A 593 19.36 9.76 6.95
N LEU A 594 18.73 8.77 7.58
CA LEU A 594 18.94 8.44 8.99
C LEU A 594 20.05 7.41 9.14
N VAL A 595 20.98 7.65 10.05
CA VAL A 595 22.05 6.72 10.43
C VAL A 595 22.09 6.51 11.93
N ALA A 596 22.59 5.35 12.37
CA ALA A 596 22.78 5.06 13.79
C ALA A 596 23.83 6.01 14.40
N ASP A 597 23.57 6.56 15.58
CA ASP A 597 24.55 7.33 16.36
C ASP A 597 25.32 6.38 17.30
N THR A 598 26.64 6.50 17.32
CA THR A 598 27.53 5.79 18.26
C THR A 598 27.15 5.98 19.73
N ARG A 599 26.55 7.12 20.11
CA ARG A 599 26.08 7.42 21.47
C ARG A 599 24.69 6.87 21.79
N GLY A 600 24.08 6.17 20.83
CA GLY A 600 22.71 5.67 20.89
C GLY A 600 21.72 6.59 20.18
N GLY A 601 20.59 6.02 19.74
CA GLY A 601 19.63 6.71 18.89
C GLY A 601 20.09 6.86 17.45
N VAL A 602 19.51 7.81 16.73
CA VAL A 602 19.82 8.07 15.32
C VAL A 602 20.06 9.55 15.07
N ARG A 603 20.73 9.84 13.96
CA ARG A 603 20.95 11.19 13.47
C ARG A 603 20.67 11.28 11.98
N GLU A 604 20.24 12.46 11.55
CA GLU A 604 20.03 12.78 10.14
C GLU A 604 21.34 13.29 9.52
N VAL A 605 21.66 12.82 8.33
CA VAL A 605 22.84 13.25 7.56
C VAL A 605 22.46 13.53 6.11
N PRO A 606 23.16 14.41 5.40
CA PRO A 606 22.95 14.62 3.96
C PRO A 606 23.18 13.33 3.15
N ILE A 607 22.40 13.15 2.08
CA ILE A 607 22.67 12.15 1.05
C ILE A 607 23.74 12.71 0.12
N VAL A 608 24.86 12.02 -0.02
CA VAL A 608 25.95 12.36 -0.94
C VAL A 608 25.89 11.41 -2.14
N GLY A 609 25.86 11.95 -3.37
CA GLY A 609 25.85 11.17 -4.61
C GLY A 609 24.45 10.94 -5.18
N THR A 610 24.18 9.73 -5.68
CA THR A 610 22.92 9.42 -6.38
C THR A 610 21.73 9.26 -5.43
N ARG A 611 20.64 9.96 -5.74
CA ARG A 611 19.34 9.80 -5.08
C ARG A 611 18.63 8.50 -5.47
N GLN A 612 19.05 7.83 -6.55
CA GLN A 612 18.54 6.50 -6.88
C GLN A 612 18.93 5.53 -5.76
N VAL A 613 17.93 4.93 -5.12
CA VAL A 613 18.08 4.01 -4.00
C VAL A 613 18.25 2.57 -4.50
N LEU A 614 17.47 2.19 -5.52
CA LEU A 614 17.34 0.81 -5.97
C LEU A 614 17.99 0.59 -7.34
N THR A 615 18.75 -0.49 -7.47
CA THR A 615 19.19 -1.03 -8.77
C THR A 615 18.27 -2.16 -9.20
N ASP A 616 18.17 -2.42 -10.51
CA ASP A 616 17.34 -3.52 -11.04
C ASP A 616 17.76 -4.89 -10.46
N ALA A 617 19.06 -5.09 -10.24
CA ALA A 617 19.59 -6.29 -9.59
C ALA A 617 19.11 -6.42 -8.13
N LEU A 618 19.17 -5.34 -7.35
CA LEU A 618 18.67 -5.33 -5.98
C LEU A 618 17.15 -5.56 -5.93
N ILE A 619 16.39 -4.95 -6.84
CA ILE A 619 14.94 -5.13 -6.98
C ILE A 619 14.60 -6.61 -7.22
N ALA A 620 15.28 -7.26 -8.16
CA ALA A 620 15.08 -8.68 -8.44
C ALA A 620 15.41 -9.57 -7.23
N ARG A 621 16.48 -9.26 -6.49
CA ARG A 621 16.86 -9.97 -5.26
C ARG A 621 15.81 -9.77 -4.16
N LEU A 622 15.36 -8.54 -3.93
CA LEU A 622 14.29 -8.23 -2.96
C LEU A 622 13.01 -8.99 -3.32
N ALA A 623 12.58 -8.98 -4.58
CA ALA A 623 11.40 -9.72 -5.01
C ALA A 623 11.52 -11.24 -4.80
N ALA A 624 12.71 -11.81 -5.03
CA ALA A 624 12.97 -13.22 -4.73
C ALA A 624 12.88 -13.52 -3.23
N VAL A 625 13.46 -12.67 -2.38
CA VAL A 625 13.34 -12.76 -0.92
C VAL A 625 11.88 -12.63 -0.49
N GLY A 626 11.13 -11.68 -1.06
CA GLY A 626 9.71 -11.49 -0.75
C GLY A 626 8.86 -12.72 -1.02
N ARG A 627 9.11 -13.42 -2.14
CA ARG A 627 8.45 -14.71 -2.41
C ARG A 627 8.83 -15.79 -1.39
N GLY A 628 10.10 -15.85 -0.97
CA GLY A 628 10.56 -16.76 0.07
C GLY A 628 9.90 -16.48 1.42
N THR A 629 9.84 -15.21 1.83
CA THR A 629 9.13 -14.76 3.04
C THR A 629 7.66 -15.15 3.00
N LYS A 630 6.98 -14.91 1.88
CA LYS A 630 5.58 -15.33 1.66
C LYS A 630 5.40 -16.83 1.83
N GLN A 631 6.25 -17.64 1.21
CA GLN A 631 6.17 -19.11 1.33
C GLN A 631 6.41 -19.57 2.78
N ALA A 632 7.41 -19.00 3.46
CA ALA A 632 7.73 -19.33 4.85
C ALA A 632 6.61 -18.98 5.84
N LEU A 633 5.72 -18.03 5.50
CA LEU A 633 4.59 -17.59 6.32
C LEU A 633 3.23 -18.08 5.79
N GLY A 634 3.20 -19.23 5.12
CA GLY A 634 1.95 -19.91 4.74
C GLY A 634 1.32 -19.42 3.44
N GLY A 635 2.05 -18.68 2.62
CA GLY A 635 1.66 -18.35 1.24
C GLY A 635 0.71 -17.17 1.06
N ALA A 636 0.25 -16.54 2.15
CA ALA A 636 -0.53 -15.30 2.06
C ALA A 636 0.33 -14.12 1.59
N GLU A 637 -0.25 -13.16 0.87
CA GLU A 637 0.48 -11.95 0.47
C GLU A 637 1.01 -11.22 1.70
N GLN A 638 2.23 -10.71 1.61
CA GLN A 638 2.94 -10.10 2.74
C GLN A 638 3.23 -8.62 2.49
N ASP A 639 3.22 -7.86 3.58
CA ASP A 639 3.82 -6.54 3.76
C ASP A 639 5.10 -6.72 4.60
N ILE A 640 6.25 -6.44 3.98
CA ILE A 640 7.58 -6.82 4.48
C ILE A 640 8.44 -5.57 4.66
N GLU A 641 8.90 -5.32 5.88
CA GLU A 641 9.95 -4.33 6.14
C GLU A 641 11.32 -4.98 5.92
N TRP A 642 12.15 -4.33 5.12
CA TRP A 642 13.47 -4.81 4.76
C TRP A 642 14.52 -3.71 4.85
N ALA A 643 15.78 -4.15 4.94
CA ALA A 643 16.95 -3.30 4.90
C ALA A 643 18.07 -3.99 4.11
N VAL A 644 19.02 -3.20 3.61
CA VAL A 644 20.23 -3.68 2.96
C VAL A 644 21.43 -3.20 3.77
N VAL A 645 22.31 -4.13 4.12
CA VAL A 645 23.56 -3.86 4.84
C VAL A 645 24.69 -4.48 4.03
N GLY A 646 25.45 -3.66 3.31
CA GLY A 646 26.37 -4.13 2.27
C GLY A 646 25.60 -4.91 1.20
N ASP A 647 25.99 -6.16 0.97
CA ASP A 647 25.30 -7.04 0.02
C ASP A 647 24.11 -7.79 0.64
N ASP A 648 23.92 -7.75 1.96
CA ASP A 648 22.93 -8.58 2.63
C ASP A 648 21.56 -7.94 2.70
N ILE A 649 20.53 -8.69 2.31
CA ILE A 649 19.13 -8.33 2.55
C ILE A 649 18.75 -8.79 3.95
N VAL A 650 18.18 -7.88 4.72
CA VAL A 650 17.79 -8.08 6.11
C VAL A 650 16.27 -7.90 6.21
N ILE A 651 15.56 -8.90 6.71
CA ILE A 651 14.13 -8.79 7.01
C ILE A 651 13.93 -8.29 8.43
N LEU A 652 13.26 -7.15 8.53
CA LEU A 652 13.00 -6.46 9.80
C LEU A 652 11.58 -6.74 10.30
N GLN A 653 10.62 -7.01 9.43
CA GLN A 653 9.25 -7.37 9.82
C GLN A 653 8.54 -8.05 8.66
N SER A 654 7.54 -8.88 8.95
CA SER A 654 6.58 -9.35 7.94
C SER A 654 5.22 -9.55 8.57
N ARG A 655 4.18 -9.10 7.88
CA ARG A 655 2.78 -9.29 8.25
C ARG A 655 1.93 -9.58 7.01
N PRO A 656 0.76 -10.23 7.15
CA PRO A 656 -0.17 -10.38 6.03
C PRO A 656 -0.57 -9.02 5.45
N TYR A 657 -0.52 -8.87 4.13
CA TYR A 657 -1.03 -7.69 3.45
C TYR A 657 -2.55 -7.81 3.29
N VAL A 658 -3.28 -6.85 3.88
CA VAL A 658 -4.75 -6.79 3.86
C VAL A 658 -5.19 -5.91 2.71
N ASP A 659 -6.07 -6.42 1.84
CA ASP A 659 -6.72 -5.59 0.83
C ASP A 659 -7.79 -4.70 1.45
N GLY A 660 -7.93 -3.47 0.95
CA GLY A 660 -9.02 -2.58 1.35
C GLY A 660 -10.37 -2.99 0.75
N GLY A 661 -10.36 -3.86 -0.27
CA GLY A 661 -11.57 -4.44 -0.86
C GLY A 661 -12.28 -5.37 0.12
N ASN A 662 -13.58 -5.15 0.32
CA ASN A 662 -14.42 -6.07 1.08
C ASN A 662 -14.24 -7.51 0.55
N ARG A 663 -13.88 -8.44 1.42
CA ARG A 663 -14.21 -9.85 1.20
C ARG A 663 -15.69 -10.07 1.41
#